data_AF-A0A7W1VX83-F1
#
_entry.id   AF-A0A7W1VX83-F1
#
_cell.length_a   1.000
_cell.length_b   1.000
_cell.length_c   1.000
_cell.angle_alpha   90.00
_cell.angle_beta   90.00
_cell.angle_gamma   90.00
#
_symmetry.space_group_name_H-M   'P 1'
#
loop_
_entity.id
_entity.type
_entity.pdbx_description
1 polymer ?
#
loop_
_entity_poly.entity_id
_entity_poly.type
_entity_poly.pdbx_seq_one_letter_code
_entity_poly.pdbx_strand_id
1 'polypeptide(L)'
;FRPAQIQKFTGFAIWFGLVILLFCFPFIQSGGTFLILLVIIGVLIGITYNKRKGIYAFLRISIWSTIFIIIGYSTYFTTLIRSSANPTVDMYNVDNPVSLVGYLSREQYGDWPILIGPYYTEETSNEDFVNTGDLYVKGDKKYEVAGKIQKQNFGGMETAHPFPRMWDNGNERNQQFVYKEFGGVEEGEQPTEANEIKYFADYQFRWMYWRYFMWNFAGKQNDLQGFGNIRDGNWYCGIPFVDNWFHSTDSVLPDTAGKSNKANNKLFLLPFILGVLGLVYQYNKDNRGFIVTFLLFFFTGFAIVIYLNQSGYQPRERDYAYVGSFYAFAFWIGLGVLWVTDRLQKAMKGDAPAIAAFGICLLAVPVLMASQEWDDHDRSKKVLARDLGNNYMESCAKDAILLTFGDNDTYPLWYGQEVEGIRPDLRVINYSLLGTDWYINQLRYKVNQSPPADVIFTPEQIQGNKRNVVPVYALPGYDQNKYYDLETIFRNVVASDDEKNLVGMQSGDQANVMPVKKLSIPVDIEAVKKTMKFNPDDSIVSELKIDLAKNYLQKNDLAVLALIAGNKWKRPIYFTSTQELKALGLEKYVRMEGLSYRLVPVESSQVEAEIAYKNVMEKFSYGNANKSNVYFDEENRRHLNSIRLTHATLAKSLVAYNMKDSARKVLEKYDHGVSESNMPYGMTSNRGNFHNSISADFLEAAYMSGDMTLAAKVDRSVRKDLEQQMSYYRSLGEEQLNNQEMAMQAAAILNNKGGNLSDKQRTFAYDILSSFQMLEQLQEWRQRYKVGGPAVELRSDSLQNPVMPPAPTDSPQ
;
A
#
# COMPACT_ATOMS: atom_id res chain seq x y z
N PHE A 1 41.09 25.88 14.19
CA PHE A 1 42.00 26.80 13.48
C PHE A 1 42.26 28.03 14.34
N ARG A 2 43.53 28.45 14.46
CA ARG A 2 43.92 29.68 15.19
C ARG A 2 43.58 30.94 14.35
N PRO A 3 43.35 32.11 14.96
CA PRO A 3 43.07 33.37 14.25
C PRO A 3 44.08 33.73 13.15
N ALA A 4 45.36 33.36 13.34
CA ALA A 4 46.42 33.57 12.35
C ALA A 4 46.28 32.70 11.08
N GLN A 5 45.61 31.54 11.16
CA GLN A 5 45.32 30.70 9.99
C GLN A 5 44.11 31.22 9.19
N ILE A 6 43.25 32.02 9.84
CA ILE A 6 42.03 32.62 9.26
C ILE A 6 42.37 33.82 8.35
N GLN A 7 43.47 34.55 8.60
CA GLN A 7 43.92 35.64 7.73
C GLN A 7 44.45 35.18 6.36
N LYS A 8 44.88 33.91 6.22
CA LYS A 8 45.32 33.34 4.93
C LYS A 8 44.17 32.95 4.00
N PHE A 9 42.93 33.04 4.45
CA PHE A 9 41.72 32.75 3.65
C PHE A 9 41.17 34.01 2.94
N THR A 10 41.98 34.98 2.54
CA THR A 10 41.53 36.10 1.68
C THR A 10 41.05 35.64 0.30
N GLY A 11 41.56 34.50 -0.20
CA GLY A 11 41.02 33.84 -1.40
C GLY A 11 39.63 33.22 -1.22
N PHE A 12 39.08 33.21 -0.01
CA PHE A 12 37.82 32.51 0.32
C PHE A 12 36.58 33.15 -0.30
N ALA A 13 36.49 34.48 -0.30
CA ALA A 13 35.36 35.18 -0.94
C ALA A 13 35.35 34.94 -2.45
N ILE A 14 36.54 34.75 -3.04
CA ILE A 14 36.72 34.36 -4.44
C ILE A 14 36.23 32.92 -4.65
N TRP A 15 36.66 31.97 -3.82
CA TRP A 15 36.16 30.58 -3.89
C TRP A 15 34.64 30.47 -3.67
N PHE A 16 34.07 31.23 -2.73
CA PHE A 16 32.62 31.25 -2.50
C PHE A 16 31.86 31.85 -3.70
N GLY A 17 32.36 32.94 -4.28
CA GLY A 17 31.84 33.50 -5.52
C GLY A 17 31.93 32.51 -6.69
N LEU A 18 33.03 31.75 -6.81
CA LEU A 18 33.21 30.72 -7.83
C LEU A 18 32.24 29.53 -7.63
N VAL A 19 31.96 29.12 -6.39
CA VAL A 19 30.99 28.06 -6.09
C VAL A 19 29.56 28.53 -6.44
N ILE A 20 29.17 29.74 -6.04
CA ILE A 20 27.87 30.32 -6.45
C ILE A 20 27.78 30.43 -7.97
N LEU A 21 28.84 30.90 -8.62
CA LEU A 21 28.90 30.98 -10.08
C LEU A 21 28.69 29.60 -10.73
N LEU A 22 29.37 28.56 -10.24
CA LEU A 22 29.24 27.18 -10.71
C LEU A 22 27.82 26.61 -10.49
N PHE A 23 27.22 26.87 -9.33
CA PHE A 23 25.87 26.40 -9.00
C PHE A 23 24.78 27.17 -9.76
N CYS A 24 24.97 28.47 -10.01
CA CYS A 24 24.02 29.32 -10.72
C CYS A 24 24.20 29.25 -12.25
N PHE A 25 25.32 28.72 -12.74
CA PHE A 25 25.63 28.58 -14.17
C PHE A 25 24.50 27.95 -15.00
N PRO A 26 23.84 26.87 -14.55
CA PRO A 26 22.74 26.24 -15.29
C PRO A 26 21.48 27.11 -15.42
N PHE A 27 21.34 28.16 -14.60
CA PHE A 27 20.16 29.03 -14.53
C PHE A 27 20.35 30.36 -15.29
N ILE A 28 21.49 30.52 -15.96
CA ILE A 28 21.81 31.73 -16.73
C ILE A 28 21.19 31.60 -18.11
N GLN A 29 20.04 32.25 -18.29
CA GLN A 29 19.25 32.17 -19.52
C GLN A 29 19.58 33.28 -20.53
N SER A 30 20.36 34.30 -20.12
CA SER A 30 20.72 35.45 -20.96
C SER A 30 21.95 36.20 -20.45
N GLY A 31 22.55 37.05 -21.30
CA GLY A 31 23.65 37.95 -20.87
C GLY A 31 23.25 38.92 -19.76
N GLY A 32 21.97 39.33 -19.68
CA GLY A 32 21.46 40.20 -18.62
C GLY A 32 21.39 39.50 -17.25
N THR A 33 20.93 38.25 -17.22
CA THR A 33 20.89 37.44 -15.99
C THR A 33 22.30 37.10 -15.50
N PHE A 34 23.25 36.89 -16.41
CA PHE A 34 24.67 36.74 -16.09
C PHE A 34 25.25 37.99 -15.40
N LEU A 35 24.94 39.19 -15.92
CA LEU A 35 25.46 40.44 -15.40
C LEU A 35 24.87 40.78 -14.01
N ILE A 36 23.58 40.49 -13.79
CA ILE A 36 22.93 40.60 -12.48
C ILE A 36 23.58 39.65 -11.46
N LEU A 37 23.86 38.40 -11.85
CA LEU A 37 24.55 37.43 -10.99
C LEU A 37 25.95 37.91 -10.58
N LEU A 38 26.72 38.46 -11.53
CA LEU A 38 28.05 39.02 -11.24
C LEU A 38 27.99 40.21 -10.29
N VAL A 39 26.98 41.09 -10.42
CA VAL A 39 26.76 42.20 -9.50
C VAL A 39 26.40 41.68 -8.10
N ILE A 40 25.51 40.70 -7.99
CA ILE A 40 25.14 40.06 -6.71
C ILE A 40 26.37 39.42 -6.05
N ILE A 41 27.18 38.68 -6.81
CA ILE A 41 28.43 38.07 -6.32
C ILE A 41 29.41 39.16 -5.87
N GLY A 42 29.57 40.23 -6.65
CA GLY A 42 30.44 41.37 -6.30
C GLY A 42 30.00 42.08 -5.02
N VAL A 43 28.70 42.30 -4.85
CA VAL A 43 28.10 42.88 -3.64
C VAL A 43 28.29 41.95 -2.44
N LEU A 44 28.07 40.63 -2.59
CA LEU A 44 28.30 39.64 -1.55
C LEU A 44 29.78 39.58 -1.13
N ILE A 45 30.70 39.64 -2.09
CA ILE A 45 32.15 39.71 -1.84
C ILE A 45 32.51 41.00 -1.09
N GLY A 46 31.95 42.15 -1.50
CA GLY A 46 32.16 43.44 -0.84
C GLY A 46 31.63 43.50 0.60
N ILE A 47 30.44 42.95 0.84
CA ILE A 47 29.85 42.82 2.18
C ILE A 47 30.70 41.89 3.06
N THR A 48 31.14 40.76 2.51
CA THR A 48 32.04 39.80 3.17
C THR A 48 33.37 40.41 3.57
N TYR A 49 33.94 41.25 2.70
CA TYR A 49 35.19 41.95 2.93
C TYR A 49 35.08 43.01 4.03
N ASN A 50 33.93 43.67 4.18
CA ASN A 50 33.71 44.73 5.18
C ASN A 50 33.23 44.22 6.55
N LYS A 51 32.48 43.11 6.64
CA LYS A 51 31.97 42.55 7.92
C LYS A 51 32.59 41.19 8.29
N ARG A 52 33.91 41.09 8.10
CA ARG A 52 34.73 39.87 8.23
C ARG A 52 34.42 39.01 9.46
N LYS A 53 34.33 39.59 10.67
CA LYS A 53 34.25 38.80 11.92
C LYS A 53 32.95 38.00 12.12
N GLY A 54 31.80 38.46 11.59
CA GLY A 54 30.52 37.74 11.68
C GLY A 54 30.23 36.86 10.47
N ILE A 55 30.68 37.28 9.29
CA ILE A 55 30.41 36.58 8.02
C ILE A 55 31.22 35.29 7.89
N TYR A 56 32.43 35.20 8.46
CA TYR A 56 33.18 33.94 8.44
C TYR A 56 32.46 32.80 9.16
N ALA A 57 31.71 33.08 10.24
CA ALA A 57 30.93 32.06 10.93
C ALA A 57 29.75 31.59 10.06
N PHE A 58 29.02 32.52 9.46
CA PHE A 58 27.92 32.23 8.54
C PHE A 58 28.41 31.43 7.32
N LEU A 59 29.44 31.90 6.63
CA LEU A 59 29.99 31.23 5.44
C LEU A 59 30.59 29.86 5.79
N ARG A 60 31.21 29.71 6.97
CA ARG A 60 31.67 28.41 7.45
C ARG A 60 30.50 27.45 7.61
N ILE A 61 29.40 27.89 8.23
CA ILE A 61 28.18 27.08 8.36
C ILE A 61 27.64 26.75 6.97
N SER A 62 27.53 27.72 6.06
CA SER A 62 27.05 27.49 4.70
C SER A 62 27.89 26.45 3.97
N ILE A 63 29.22 26.50 4.05
CA ILE A 63 30.09 25.51 3.43
C ILE A 63 29.92 24.14 4.06
N TRP A 64 29.87 24.05 5.39
CA TRP A 64 29.62 22.76 6.04
C TRP A 64 28.26 22.19 5.61
N SER A 65 27.21 23.01 5.59
CA SER A 65 25.89 22.62 5.08
C SER A 65 25.97 22.15 3.63
N THR A 66 26.67 22.87 2.73
CA THR A 66 26.85 22.47 1.33
C THR A 66 27.64 21.17 1.21
N ILE A 67 28.71 20.99 1.98
CA ILE A 67 29.48 19.73 2.02
C ILE A 67 28.58 18.59 2.49
N PHE A 68 27.80 18.77 3.56
CA PHE A 68 26.88 17.73 4.04
C PHE A 68 25.77 17.44 3.03
N ILE A 69 25.25 18.46 2.33
CA ILE A 69 24.32 18.27 1.21
C ILE A 69 24.99 17.44 0.11
N ILE A 70 26.19 17.79 -0.34
CA ILE A 70 26.92 17.05 -1.39
C ILE A 70 27.21 15.61 -0.95
N ILE A 71 27.62 15.38 0.31
CA ILE A 71 27.82 14.04 0.87
C ILE A 71 26.49 13.27 0.90
N GLY A 72 25.38 13.92 1.23
CA GLY A 72 24.04 13.32 1.15
C GLY A 72 23.69 12.92 -0.28
N TYR A 73 23.82 13.84 -1.24
CA TYR A 73 23.53 13.59 -2.66
C TYR A 73 24.50 12.58 -3.30
N SER A 74 25.74 12.46 -2.82
CA SER A 74 26.68 11.48 -3.36
C SER A 74 26.24 10.03 -3.13
N THR A 75 25.35 9.79 -2.15
CA THR A 75 24.76 8.47 -1.95
C THR A 75 23.97 7.97 -3.17
N TYR A 76 23.43 8.86 -4.01
CA TYR A 76 22.74 8.48 -5.25
C TYR A 76 23.67 7.88 -6.31
N PHE A 77 24.98 8.12 -6.26
CA PHE A 77 25.93 7.46 -7.16
C PHE A 77 25.93 5.94 -6.97
N THR A 78 25.63 5.44 -5.77
CA THR A 78 25.52 4.00 -5.52
C THR A 78 24.39 3.37 -6.34
N THR A 79 23.30 4.11 -6.57
CA THR A 79 22.17 3.65 -7.39
C THR A 79 22.58 3.54 -8.86
N LEU A 80 23.26 4.56 -9.40
CA LEU A 80 23.82 4.54 -10.76
C LEU A 80 24.80 3.39 -10.97
N ILE A 81 25.74 3.19 -10.04
CA ILE A 81 26.75 2.13 -10.13
C ILE A 81 26.06 0.75 -10.11
N ARG A 82 25.09 0.57 -9.21
CA ARG A 82 24.35 -0.69 -9.07
C ARG A 82 23.56 -1.00 -10.35
N SER A 83 22.77 -0.06 -10.84
CA SER A 83 21.95 -0.27 -12.05
C SER A 83 22.81 -0.44 -13.31
N SER A 84 23.96 0.21 -13.40
CA SER A 84 24.92 -0.03 -14.51
C SER A 84 25.45 -1.47 -14.57
N ALA A 85 25.38 -2.23 -13.46
CA ALA A 85 25.71 -3.65 -13.47
C ALA A 85 24.55 -4.54 -13.96
N ASN A 86 23.39 -3.94 -14.28
CA ASN A 86 22.16 -4.55 -14.75
C ASN A 86 21.72 -5.77 -13.92
N PRO A 87 21.47 -5.58 -12.61
CA PRO A 87 21.01 -6.66 -11.75
C PRO A 87 19.62 -7.14 -12.18
N THR A 88 19.24 -8.32 -11.71
CA THR A 88 17.93 -8.93 -11.95
C THR A 88 16.78 -8.01 -11.51
N VAL A 89 16.90 -7.41 -10.32
CA VAL A 89 15.99 -6.40 -9.79
C VAL A 89 16.59 -5.01 -10.01
N ASP A 90 16.22 -4.37 -11.11
CA ASP A 90 16.74 -3.04 -11.50
C ASP A 90 15.63 -2.01 -11.73
N MET A 91 14.97 -1.63 -10.63
CA MET A 91 13.86 -0.68 -10.65
C MET A 91 14.25 0.62 -11.35
N TYR A 92 13.44 1.01 -12.34
CA TYR A 92 13.62 2.22 -13.15
C TYR A 92 14.86 2.24 -14.05
N ASN A 93 15.71 1.20 -14.01
CA ASN A 93 16.96 1.10 -14.77
C ASN A 93 17.77 2.43 -14.76
N VAL A 94 18.14 2.85 -13.55
CA VAL A 94 18.86 4.11 -13.29
C VAL A 94 20.34 3.98 -13.70
N ASP A 95 20.62 3.73 -14.97
CA ASP A 95 22.00 3.51 -15.49
C ASP A 95 22.61 4.76 -16.15
N ASN A 96 21.84 5.86 -16.22
CA ASN A 96 22.24 7.09 -16.90
C ASN A 96 21.62 8.35 -16.26
N PRO A 97 22.19 9.55 -16.55
CA PRO A 97 21.68 10.81 -15.99
C PRO A 97 20.20 11.11 -16.24
N VAL A 98 19.64 10.73 -17.40
CA VAL A 98 18.22 11.00 -17.71
C VAL A 98 17.32 10.15 -16.82
N SER A 99 17.60 8.84 -16.72
CA SER A 99 16.89 7.96 -15.79
C SER A 99 17.08 8.37 -14.33
N LEU A 100 18.24 8.94 -13.95
CA LEU A 100 18.45 9.45 -12.60
C LEU A 100 17.59 10.68 -12.31
N VAL A 101 17.48 11.62 -13.25
CA VAL A 101 16.61 12.79 -13.09
C VAL A 101 15.17 12.35 -12.89
N GLY A 102 14.65 11.48 -13.76
CA GLY A 102 13.28 10.94 -13.63
C GLY A 102 13.04 10.18 -12.32
N TYR A 103 14.04 9.44 -11.85
CA TYR A 103 14.00 8.73 -10.57
C TYR A 103 13.93 9.72 -9.38
N LEU A 104 14.78 10.75 -9.37
CA LEU A 104 14.83 11.75 -8.30
C LEU A 104 13.62 12.68 -8.31
N SER A 105 13.11 13.04 -9.49
CA SER A 105 11.92 13.89 -9.66
C SER A 105 10.63 13.13 -9.35
N ARG A 106 10.69 11.80 -9.26
CA ARG A 106 9.52 10.93 -9.02
C ARG A 106 8.43 11.11 -10.07
N GLU A 107 8.81 11.39 -11.32
CA GLU A 107 7.91 11.67 -12.45
C GLU A 107 6.77 10.65 -12.62
N GLN A 108 7.01 9.38 -12.26
CA GLN A 108 6.02 8.30 -12.34
C GLN A 108 4.81 8.43 -11.38
N TYR A 109 4.87 9.29 -10.35
CA TYR A 109 3.84 9.38 -9.31
C TYR A 109 2.88 10.57 -9.48
N GLY A 110 2.98 11.32 -10.57
CA GLY A 110 2.15 12.50 -10.81
C GLY A 110 2.53 13.71 -9.93
N ASP A 111 1.71 14.75 -10.00
CA ASP A 111 1.90 16.01 -9.28
C ASP A 111 0.65 16.32 -8.43
N TRP A 112 0.76 17.22 -7.46
CA TRP A 112 -0.36 17.64 -6.62
C TRP A 112 -0.28 19.13 -6.28
N PRO A 113 -1.41 19.84 -6.18
CA PRO A 113 -1.42 21.26 -5.88
C PRO A 113 -1.04 21.49 -4.41
N ILE A 114 -0.20 22.50 -4.16
CA ILE A 114 0.20 22.89 -2.79
C ILE A 114 -0.37 24.27 -2.43
N LEU A 115 -0.20 25.26 -3.30
CA LEU A 115 -0.60 26.65 -3.04
C LEU A 115 -1.93 27.01 -3.70
N ILE A 116 -2.14 26.59 -4.94
CA ILE A 116 -3.32 26.88 -5.75
C ILE A 116 -3.74 25.61 -6.48
N GLY A 117 -5.05 25.33 -6.51
CA GLY A 117 -5.61 24.15 -7.17
C GLY A 117 -7.13 24.07 -7.01
N PRO A 118 -7.78 23.17 -7.76
CA PRO A 118 -9.23 23.06 -7.84
C PRO A 118 -9.83 22.34 -6.63
N TYR A 119 -11.15 22.35 -6.53
CA TYR A 119 -11.90 21.39 -5.72
C TYR A 119 -11.97 20.02 -6.42
N TYR A 120 -12.11 18.95 -5.64
CA TYR A 120 -12.23 17.58 -6.14
C TYR A 120 -13.48 17.33 -7.02
N THR A 121 -14.45 18.22 -6.94
CA THR A 121 -15.70 18.19 -7.72
C THR A 121 -15.51 18.70 -9.15
N GLU A 122 -14.37 19.32 -9.48
CA GLU A 122 -14.06 19.73 -10.84
C GLU A 122 -13.50 18.55 -11.64
N GLU A 123 -14.18 18.21 -12.73
CA GLU A 123 -13.71 17.19 -13.66
C GLU A 123 -12.47 17.67 -14.41
N THR A 124 -11.47 16.80 -14.53
CA THR A 124 -10.26 17.12 -15.29
C THR A 124 -10.48 16.83 -16.77
N SER A 125 -10.16 17.80 -17.60
CA SER A 125 -10.18 17.69 -19.06
C SER A 125 -8.76 17.59 -19.62
N ASN A 126 -8.65 17.23 -20.92
CA ASN A 126 -7.35 17.23 -21.60
C ASN A 126 -6.75 18.64 -21.73
N GLU A 127 -7.57 19.70 -21.70
CA GLU A 127 -7.12 21.09 -21.78
C GLU A 127 -6.40 21.54 -20.50
N ASP A 128 -6.63 20.83 -19.40
CA ASP A 128 -5.98 21.07 -18.11
C ASP A 128 -4.54 20.55 -18.06
N PHE A 129 -4.07 19.81 -19.09
CA PHE A 129 -2.69 19.32 -19.16
C PHE A 129 -1.84 20.18 -20.09
N VAL A 130 -0.67 20.59 -19.58
CA VAL A 130 0.33 21.35 -20.34
C VAL A 130 1.60 20.54 -20.55
N ASN A 131 2.17 20.66 -21.76
CA ASN A 131 3.46 20.07 -22.08
C ASN A 131 4.57 20.86 -21.39
N THR A 132 5.28 20.25 -20.44
CA THR A 132 6.36 20.90 -19.67
C THR A 132 7.75 20.57 -20.15
N GLY A 133 7.89 19.63 -21.10
CA GLY A 133 9.18 19.28 -21.69
C GLY A 133 9.14 18.02 -22.54
N ASP A 134 10.31 17.65 -23.05
CA ASP A 134 10.53 16.43 -23.82
C ASP A 134 10.92 15.28 -22.89
N LEU A 135 10.32 14.10 -23.08
CA LEU A 135 10.75 12.88 -22.44
C LEU A 135 11.93 12.31 -23.22
N TYR A 136 13.09 12.19 -22.59
CA TYR A 136 14.29 11.63 -23.20
C TYR A 136 14.51 10.17 -22.81
N VAL A 137 14.99 9.37 -23.76
CA VAL A 137 15.47 8.01 -23.52
C VAL A 137 16.88 7.86 -24.08
N LYS A 138 17.65 6.91 -23.53
CA LYS A 138 18.99 6.58 -24.01
C LYS A 138 18.88 5.65 -25.23
N GLY A 139 19.19 6.16 -26.41
CA GLY A 139 19.40 5.35 -27.62
C GLY A 139 20.83 4.82 -27.71
N ASP A 140 21.16 4.11 -28.78
CA ASP A 140 22.45 3.42 -28.94
C ASP A 140 23.68 4.35 -28.87
N LYS A 141 23.54 5.59 -29.36
CA LYS A 141 24.65 6.56 -29.46
C LYS A 141 24.34 7.94 -28.86
N LYS A 142 23.07 8.26 -28.63
CA LYS A 142 22.61 9.58 -28.17
C LYS A 142 21.29 9.45 -27.42
N TYR A 143 20.92 10.50 -26.71
CA TYR A 143 19.57 10.63 -26.15
C TYR A 143 18.57 11.02 -27.24
N GLU A 144 17.40 10.43 -27.20
CA GLU A 144 16.33 10.61 -28.19
C GLU A 144 15.03 10.99 -27.49
N VAL A 145 14.19 11.79 -28.15
CA VAL A 145 12.89 12.19 -27.63
C VAL A 145 11.91 11.04 -27.84
N ALA A 146 11.35 10.51 -26.76
CA ALA A 146 10.41 9.39 -26.74
C ALA A 146 9.01 9.76 -26.24
N GLY A 147 8.71 11.07 -26.18
CA GLY A 147 7.41 11.59 -25.79
C GLY A 147 7.48 13.02 -25.27
N LYS A 148 6.36 13.50 -24.77
CA LYS A 148 6.25 14.75 -24.01
C LYS A 148 5.93 14.45 -22.55
N ILE A 149 6.45 15.28 -21.67
CA ILE A 149 6.06 15.29 -20.26
C ILE A 149 4.86 16.22 -20.15
N GLN A 150 3.72 15.67 -19.75
CA GLN A 150 2.50 16.43 -19.47
C GLN A 150 2.32 16.57 -17.97
N LYS A 151 1.96 17.78 -17.54
CA LYS A 151 1.58 18.07 -16.16
C LYS A 151 0.23 18.76 -16.12
N GLN A 152 -0.57 18.42 -15.11
CA GLN A 152 -1.82 19.10 -14.86
C GLN A 152 -1.55 20.54 -14.40
N ASN A 153 -2.24 21.50 -15.02
CA ASN A 153 -2.20 22.91 -14.70
C ASN A 153 -3.30 23.24 -13.68
N PHE A 154 -3.10 22.82 -12.43
CA PHE A 154 -4.07 23.03 -11.34
C PHE A 154 -4.49 24.50 -11.15
N GLY A 155 -3.61 25.47 -11.47
CA GLY A 155 -3.91 26.89 -11.33
C GLY A 155 -4.73 27.49 -12.48
N GLY A 156 -4.89 26.75 -13.59
CA GLY A 156 -5.71 27.17 -14.73
C GLY A 156 -7.15 26.69 -14.69
N MET A 157 -7.48 25.82 -13.73
CA MET A 157 -8.80 25.22 -13.54
C MET A 157 -9.81 26.23 -12.96
N GLU A 158 -11.10 26.04 -13.24
CA GLU A 158 -12.16 27.02 -12.96
C GLU A 158 -12.33 27.28 -11.45
N THR A 159 -12.25 26.23 -10.64
CA THR A 159 -12.41 26.30 -9.18
C THR A 159 -11.09 26.50 -8.43
N ALA A 160 -10.02 26.85 -9.15
CA ALA A 160 -8.71 27.03 -8.56
C ALA A 160 -8.71 28.11 -7.47
N HIS A 161 -8.34 27.72 -6.24
CA HIS A 161 -8.36 28.57 -5.06
C HIS A 161 -7.09 28.37 -4.20
N PRO A 162 -6.78 29.29 -3.28
CA PRO A 162 -5.64 29.15 -2.38
C PRO A 162 -5.81 28.02 -1.37
N PHE A 163 -4.72 27.34 -1.01
CA PHE A 163 -4.69 26.27 0.00
C PHE A 163 -5.62 25.06 -0.29
N PRO A 164 -5.58 24.47 -1.51
CA PRO A 164 -6.46 23.37 -1.88
C PRO A 164 -6.06 22.08 -1.14
N ARG A 165 -6.93 21.46 -0.34
CA ARG A 165 -6.66 20.19 0.36
C ARG A 165 -7.53 19.05 -0.17
N MET A 166 -8.76 19.36 -0.62
CA MET A 166 -9.69 18.43 -1.25
C MET A 166 -9.69 18.64 -2.76
N TRP A 167 -8.60 18.22 -3.41
CA TRP A 167 -8.28 18.55 -4.80
C TRP A 167 -8.36 17.35 -5.77
N ASP A 168 -8.27 16.13 -5.26
CA ASP A 168 -8.16 14.90 -6.07
C ASP A 168 -9.56 14.45 -6.49
N ASN A 169 -9.90 14.66 -7.75
CA ASN A 169 -11.20 14.27 -8.30
C ASN A 169 -11.36 12.76 -8.53
N GLY A 170 -10.27 11.99 -8.38
CA GLY A 170 -10.33 10.54 -8.38
C GLY A 170 -11.17 10.02 -7.21
N ASN A 171 -11.82 8.87 -7.40
CA ASN A 171 -12.54 8.20 -6.33
C ASN A 171 -12.29 6.69 -6.28
N GLU A 172 -11.24 6.22 -6.95
CA GLU A 172 -10.87 4.80 -7.02
C GLU A 172 -10.45 4.21 -5.67
N ARG A 173 -10.14 5.06 -4.69
CA ARG A 173 -9.80 4.69 -3.31
C ARG A 173 -10.83 5.18 -2.29
N ASN A 174 -12.01 5.61 -2.73
CA ASN A 174 -13.02 6.30 -1.91
C ASN A 174 -12.52 7.64 -1.33
N GLN A 175 -11.70 8.41 -2.07
CA GLN A 175 -11.26 9.77 -1.70
C GLN A 175 -12.44 10.64 -1.24
N GLN A 176 -13.52 10.66 -2.03
CA GLN A 176 -14.65 11.55 -1.81
C GLN A 176 -15.35 11.26 -0.48
N PHE A 177 -15.40 9.98 -0.07
CA PHE A 177 -15.90 9.61 1.25
C PHE A 177 -15.06 10.23 2.36
N VAL A 178 -13.72 10.25 2.22
CA VAL A 178 -12.84 10.91 3.21
C VAL A 178 -13.08 12.41 3.26
N TYR A 179 -13.26 13.05 2.11
CA TYR A 179 -13.59 14.48 2.03
C TYR A 179 -14.93 14.80 2.69
N LYS A 180 -15.95 13.96 2.50
CA LYS A 180 -17.26 14.13 3.15
C LYS A 180 -17.16 13.92 4.67
N GLU A 181 -16.58 12.80 5.11
CA GLU A 181 -16.48 12.44 6.53
C GLU A 181 -15.59 13.38 7.34
N PHE A 182 -14.41 13.74 6.83
CA PHE A 182 -13.46 14.58 7.56
C PHE A 182 -13.58 16.07 7.20
N GLY A 183 -13.93 16.40 5.95
CA GLY A 183 -14.12 17.78 5.49
C GLY A 183 -15.53 18.33 5.75
N GLY A 184 -16.49 17.48 6.13
CA GLY A 184 -17.87 17.89 6.41
C GLY A 184 -18.59 18.43 5.18
N VAL A 185 -18.35 17.82 4.02
CA VAL A 185 -19.02 18.15 2.76
C VAL A 185 -20.27 17.28 2.64
N GLU A 186 -21.42 17.89 2.40
CA GLU A 186 -22.67 17.15 2.19
C GLU A 186 -22.77 16.56 0.77
N GLU A 187 -23.59 15.53 0.61
CA GLU A 187 -23.78 14.87 -0.69
C GLU A 187 -24.36 15.84 -1.73
N GLY A 188 -23.66 16.03 -2.85
CA GLY A 188 -24.08 16.93 -3.92
C GLY A 188 -23.73 18.41 -3.71
N GLU A 189 -23.07 18.76 -2.60
CA GLU A 189 -22.60 20.13 -2.36
C GLU A 189 -21.16 20.35 -2.83
N GLN A 190 -20.89 21.57 -3.30
CA GLN A 190 -19.55 22.02 -3.64
C GLN A 190 -18.77 22.35 -2.35
N PRO A 191 -17.48 21.98 -2.25
CA PRO A 191 -16.69 22.32 -1.07
C PRO A 191 -16.48 23.82 -0.90
N THR A 192 -16.24 24.24 0.34
CA THR A 192 -15.89 25.62 0.68
C THR A 192 -14.48 25.70 1.28
N GLU A 193 -13.89 26.90 1.33
CA GLU A 193 -12.61 27.13 2.02
C GLU A 193 -12.65 26.70 3.50
N ALA A 194 -13.82 26.75 4.15
CA ALA A 194 -13.98 26.27 5.52
C ALA A 194 -13.88 24.74 5.60
N ASN A 195 -14.42 24.03 4.60
CA ASN A 195 -14.27 22.57 4.50
C ASN A 195 -12.80 22.19 4.26
N GLU A 196 -12.05 22.98 3.48
CA GLU A 196 -10.61 22.77 3.26
C GLU A 196 -9.82 22.85 4.58
N ILE A 197 -10.09 23.87 5.39
CA ILE A 197 -9.47 24.03 6.71
C ILE A 197 -9.87 22.89 7.64
N LYS A 198 -11.15 22.48 7.62
CA LYS A 198 -11.65 21.36 8.43
C LYS A 198 -10.97 20.05 8.03
N TYR A 199 -10.88 19.75 6.74
CA TYR A 199 -10.21 18.56 6.24
C TYR A 199 -8.71 18.56 6.58
N PHE A 200 -8.02 19.71 6.45
CA PHE A 200 -6.64 19.86 6.91
C PHE A 200 -6.52 19.54 8.41
N ALA A 201 -7.35 20.15 9.25
CA ALA A 201 -7.28 19.99 10.70
C ALA A 201 -7.61 18.55 11.14
N ASP A 202 -8.69 17.99 10.62
CA ASP A 202 -9.25 16.71 11.08
C ASP A 202 -8.57 15.49 10.44
N TYR A 203 -8.31 15.51 9.13
CA TYR A 203 -7.68 14.39 8.44
C TYR A 203 -6.16 14.56 8.35
N GLN A 204 -5.68 15.59 7.66
CA GLN A 204 -4.25 15.69 7.34
C GLN A 204 -3.39 15.93 8.59
N PHE A 205 -3.81 16.79 9.51
CA PHE A 205 -3.08 17.06 10.74
C PHE A 205 -3.44 16.07 11.85
N ARG A 206 -4.71 16.04 12.31
CA ARG A 206 -5.10 15.24 13.47
C ARG A 206 -4.96 13.73 13.21
N TRP A 207 -5.52 13.23 12.11
CA TRP A 207 -5.55 11.79 11.81
C TRP A 207 -4.22 11.24 11.28
N MET A 208 -3.59 11.94 10.32
CA MET A 208 -2.39 11.46 9.62
C MET A 208 -1.06 11.80 10.32
N TYR A 209 -1.01 12.84 11.15
CA TYR A 209 0.22 13.25 11.86
C TYR A 209 0.09 13.14 13.39
N TRP A 210 -0.85 13.89 14.00
CA TRP A 210 -0.93 14.03 15.45
C TRP A 210 -1.22 12.70 16.14
N ARG A 211 -2.10 11.86 15.57
CA ARG A 211 -2.40 10.52 16.09
C ARG A 211 -1.15 9.65 16.18
N TYR A 212 -0.31 9.62 15.14
CA TYR A 212 0.96 8.88 15.13
C TYR A 212 2.00 9.49 16.06
N PHE A 213 2.05 10.81 16.16
CA PHE A 213 2.86 11.48 17.17
C PHE A 213 2.46 11.02 18.58
N MET A 214 1.16 10.98 18.87
CA MET A 214 0.63 10.52 20.16
C MET A 214 0.81 9.01 20.38
N TRP A 215 0.79 8.17 19.34
CA TRP A 215 1.16 6.75 19.47
C TRP A 215 2.52 6.57 20.14
N ASN A 216 3.50 7.40 19.78
CA ASN A 216 4.87 7.31 20.29
C ASN A 216 5.05 7.94 21.68
N PHE A 217 4.18 8.87 22.10
CA PHE A 217 4.40 9.67 23.32
C PHE A 217 3.28 9.61 24.36
N ALA A 218 2.16 8.96 24.03
CA ALA A 218 1.01 8.75 24.90
C ALA A 218 0.59 7.27 24.95
N GLY A 219 0.70 6.57 23.81
CA GLY A 219 0.32 5.17 23.66
C GLY A 219 -0.70 4.96 22.54
N LYS A 220 -1.09 3.70 22.33
CA LYS A 220 -1.85 3.24 21.15
C LYS A 220 -3.03 2.37 21.57
N GLN A 221 -4.18 2.57 20.93
CA GLN A 221 -5.42 1.86 21.25
C GLN A 221 -5.38 0.40 20.76
N ASN A 222 -5.03 0.22 19.49
CA ASN A 222 -4.85 -1.06 18.82
C ASN A 222 -4.18 -0.84 17.45
N ASP A 223 -3.87 -1.93 16.76
CA ASP A 223 -3.25 -1.94 15.44
C ASP A 223 -4.24 -2.08 14.27
N LEU A 224 -5.54 -1.93 14.53
CA LEU A 224 -6.55 -1.93 13.46
C LEU A 224 -6.46 -0.61 12.69
N GLN A 225 -6.35 -0.67 11.37
CA GLN A 225 -6.38 0.52 10.54
C GLN A 225 -7.76 1.16 10.66
N GLY A 226 -7.77 2.35 11.27
CA GLY A 226 -8.96 3.16 11.41
C GLY A 226 -9.23 4.03 10.20
N PHE A 227 -10.46 4.51 10.14
CA PHE A 227 -10.94 5.41 9.09
C PHE A 227 -11.63 6.64 9.71
N GLY A 228 -11.14 7.10 10.86
CA GLY A 228 -11.76 8.17 11.66
C GLY A 228 -12.67 7.69 12.77
N ASN A 229 -12.97 6.39 12.84
CA ASN A 229 -13.87 5.81 13.84
C ASN A 229 -13.21 5.72 15.23
N ILE A 230 -14.03 5.57 16.27
CA ILE A 230 -13.62 5.60 17.68
C ILE A 230 -13.07 4.27 18.22
N ARG A 231 -13.10 3.19 17.42
CA ARG A 231 -12.65 1.83 17.77
C ARG A 231 -11.23 1.57 17.28
N ASP A 232 -10.87 2.07 16.11
CA ASP A 232 -9.74 1.55 15.33
C ASP A 232 -8.61 2.57 15.22
N GLY A 233 -7.40 2.15 15.62
CA GLY A 233 -6.16 2.86 15.35
C GLY A 233 -6.02 4.21 16.04
N ASN A 234 -6.75 4.50 17.13
CA ASN A 234 -6.57 5.76 17.85
C ASN A 234 -5.32 5.72 18.76
N TRP A 235 -4.91 6.89 19.26
CA TRP A 235 -3.96 6.95 20.37
C TRP A 235 -4.71 6.67 21.68
N TYR A 236 -4.02 6.17 22.70
CA TYR A 236 -4.62 5.78 23.97
C TYR A 236 -3.59 5.93 25.08
N CYS A 237 -3.90 6.67 26.13
CA CYS A 237 -2.91 6.94 27.17
C CYS A 237 -3.04 6.06 28.42
N GLY A 238 -4.16 5.36 28.61
CA GLY A 238 -4.42 4.54 29.79
C GLY A 238 -4.97 5.34 30.99
N ILE A 239 -5.42 6.58 30.76
CA ILE A 239 -6.06 7.42 31.77
C ILE A 239 -7.56 7.49 31.44
N PRO A 240 -8.45 6.78 32.16
CA PRO A 240 -9.82 6.55 31.73
C PRO A 240 -10.62 7.82 31.38
N PHE A 241 -10.46 8.91 32.15
CA PHE A 241 -11.20 10.14 31.88
C PHE A 241 -10.69 10.89 30.64
N VAL A 242 -9.40 10.74 30.29
CA VAL A 242 -8.84 11.29 29.06
C VAL A 242 -9.29 10.45 27.88
N ASP A 243 -9.12 9.13 27.98
CA ASP A 243 -9.41 8.22 26.87
C ASP A 243 -10.91 8.20 26.53
N ASN A 244 -11.81 8.20 27.53
CA ASN A 244 -13.26 8.23 27.32
C ASN A 244 -13.74 9.49 26.57
N TRP A 245 -12.97 10.58 26.59
CA TRP A 245 -13.32 11.80 25.86
C TRP A 245 -13.13 11.65 24.36
N PHE A 246 -12.11 10.91 23.94
CA PHE A 246 -11.71 10.84 22.54
C PHE A 246 -12.10 9.52 21.87
N HIS A 247 -12.05 8.41 22.60
CA HIS A 247 -12.01 7.06 22.03
C HIS A 247 -12.77 6.03 22.88
N SER A 248 -12.97 4.82 22.33
CA SER A 248 -13.50 3.68 23.09
C SER A 248 -12.43 3.08 24.00
N THR A 249 -12.81 2.63 25.19
CA THR A 249 -11.89 2.02 26.16
C THR A 249 -11.98 0.50 26.19
N ASP A 250 -10.95 -0.15 26.71
CA ASP A 250 -10.85 -1.62 26.85
C ASP A 250 -12.07 -2.28 27.53
N SER A 251 -12.80 -1.53 28.36
CA SER A 251 -13.96 -2.04 29.08
C SER A 251 -15.17 -2.35 28.19
N VAL A 252 -15.25 -1.70 27.02
CA VAL A 252 -16.36 -1.84 26.07
C VAL A 252 -15.93 -2.45 24.74
N LEU A 253 -14.63 -2.41 24.42
CA LEU A 253 -14.09 -2.97 23.19
C LEU A 253 -14.17 -4.51 23.16
N PRO A 254 -14.34 -5.13 21.99
CA PRO A 254 -14.07 -6.56 21.80
C PRO A 254 -12.66 -6.93 22.26
N ASP A 255 -12.47 -8.14 22.78
CA ASP A 255 -11.20 -8.54 23.41
C ASP A 255 -10.01 -8.31 22.46
N THR A 256 -10.16 -8.73 21.19
CA THR A 256 -9.11 -8.66 20.16
C THR A 256 -8.83 -7.25 19.63
N ALA A 257 -9.73 -6.30 19.87
CA ALA A 257 -9.55 -4.89 19.55
C ALA A 257 -9.09 -4.04 20.76
N GLY A 258 -9.19 -4.59 21.97
CA GLY A 258 -8.79 -3.92 23.22
C GLY A 258 -7.77 -4.76 23.99
N LYS A 259 -8.19 -5.31 25.12
CA LYS A 259 -7.30 -5.89 26.15
C LYS A 259 -6.37 -7.03 25.70
N SER A 260 -6.71 -7.78 24.65
CA SER A 260 -5.84 -8.85 24.14
C SER A 260 -5.07 -8.43 22.88
N ASN A 261 -5.25 -7.21 22.42
CA ASN A 261 -4.46 -6.64 21.34
C ASN A 261 -3.10 -6.21 21.90
N LYS A 262 -2.00 -6.77 21.37
CA LYS A 262 -0.65 -6.45 21.85
C LYS A 262 -0.22 -5.02 21.57
N ALA A 263 -0.82 -4.35 20.59
CA ALA A 263 -0.55 -2.94 20.32
C ALA A 263 -1.36 -1.98 21.21
N ASN A 264 -2.08 -2.48 22.21
CA ASN A 264 -2.73 -1.66 23.23
C ASN A 264 -1.69 -1.21 24.27
N ASN A 265 -1.06 -0.06 24.01
CA ASN A 265 0.10 0.45 24.76
C ASN A 265 -0.32 1.65 25.62
N LYS A 266 0.06 1.70 26.91
CA LYS A 266 -0.36 2.75 27.86
C LYS A 266 0.84 3.49 28.45
N LEU A 267 1.13 4.68 27.94
CA LEU A 267 2.29 5.48 28.39
C LEU A 267 1.92 6.60 29.38
N PHE A 268 0.63 6.72 29.73
CA PHE A 268 0.11 7.66 30.73
C PHE A 268 0.52 9.13 30.51
N LEU A 269 0.75 9.50 29.25
CA LEU A 269 1.27 10.81 28.82
C LEU A 269 2.65 11.17 29.38
N LEU A 270 3.36 10.25 30.05
CA LEU A 270 4.64 10.56 30.70
C LEU A 270 5.72 11.01 29.70
N PRO A 271 5.94 10.34 28.56
CA PRO A 271 6.91 10.81 27.56
C PRO A 271 6.52 12.17 26.99
N PHE A 272 5.23 12.36 26.66
CA PHE A 272 4.69 13.62 26.15
C PHE A 272 4.92 14.78 27.12
N ILE A 273 4.53 14.62 28.40
CA ILE A 273 4.67 15.65 29.43
C ILE A 273 6.14 16.00 29.63
N LEU A 274 7.03 15.00 29.74
CA LEU A 274 8.46 15.25 29.91
C LEU A 274 9.05 16.02 28.71
N GLY A 275 8.62 15.68 27.49
CA GLY A 275 8.98 16.41 26.28
C GLY A 275 8.50 17.86 26.29
N VAL A 276 7.26 18.13 26.65
CA VAL A 276 6.73 19.51 26.76
C VAL A 276 7.51 20.31 27.81
N LEU A 277 7.83 19.70 28.96
CA LEU A 277 8.64 20.35 30.00
C LEU A 277 10.05 20.70 29.51
N GLY A 278 10.68 19.81 28.73
CA GLY A 278 11.98 20.07 28.12
C GLY A 278 11.95 21.11 27.00
N LEU A 279 10.87 21.17 26.23
CA LEU A 279 10.63 22.23 25.24
C LEU A 279 10.59 23.59 25.93
N VAL A 280 9.75 23.73 26.97
CA VAL A 280 9.65 24.95 27.78
C VAL A 280 10.97 25.27 28.47
N TYR A 281 11.71 24.26 28.93
CA TYR A 281 13.03 24.44 29.52
C TYR A 281 14.02 25.04 28.53
N GLN A 282 14.11 24.48 27.32
CA GLN A 282 15.01 24.97 26.27
C GLN A 282 14.63 26.39 25.86
N TYR A 283 13.35 26.67 25.62
CA TYR A 283 12.88 28.00 25.26
C TYR A 283 13.34 29.09 26.25
N ASN A 284 13.26 28.79 27.55
CA ASN A 284 13.63 29.73 28.61
C ASN A 284 15.15 29.86 28.82
N LYS A 285 15.93 28.82 28.53
CA LYS A 285 17.39 28.77 28.82
C LYS A 285 18.26 29.05 27.59
N ASP A 286 17.83 28.64 26.41
CA ASP A 286 18.54 28.76 25.14
C ASP A 286 17.56 28.95 23.97
N ASN A 287 17.15 30.20 23.76
CA ASN A 287 16.23 30.57 22.69
C ASN A 287 16.79 30.29 21.28
N ARG A 288 18.12 30.32 21.09
CA ARG A 288 18.75 30.07 19.78
C ARG A 288 18.73 28.58 19.46
N GLY A 289 19.13 27.72 20.39
CA GLY A 289 19.02 26.28 20.24
C GLY A 289 17.57 25.81 20.13
N PHE A 290 16.65 26.47 20.86
CA PHE A 290 15.22 26.24 20.71
C PHE A 290 14.75 26.47 19.27
N ILE A 291 15.11 27.61 18.65
CA ILE A 291 14.72 27.89 17.26
C ILE A 291 15.21 26.78 16.33
N VAL A 292 16.47 26.32 16.47
CA VAL A 292 17.00 25.24 15.63
C VAL A 292 16.21 23.94 15.81
N THR A 293 15.93 23.55 17.05
CA THR A 293 15.20 22.31 17.38
C THR A 293 13.74 22.40 16.93
N PHE A 294 13.11 23.56 17.14
CA PHE A 294 11.75 23.85 16.72
C PHE A 294 11.61 23.84 15.20
N LEU A 295 12.54 24.46 14.46
CA LEU A 295 12.52 24.44 13.00
C LEU A 295 12.67 23.01 12.46
N LEU A 296 13.52 22.19 13.08
CA LEU A 296 13.60 20.77 12.75
C LEU A 296 12.26 20.08 12.99
N PHE A 297 11.66 20.23 14.18
CA PHE A 297 10.34 19.67 14.52
C PHE A 297 9.24 20.12 13.54
N PHE A 298 9.19 21.42 13.24
CA PHE A 298 8.19 22.03 12.36
C PHE A 298 8.33 21.54 10.92
N PHE A 299 9.54 21.61 10.35
CA PHE A 299 9.78 21.23 8.96
C PHE A 299 9.75 19.73 8.70
N THR A 300 9.94 18.90 9.72
CA THR A 300 9.88 17.43 9.61
C THR A 300 8.60 16.83 10.18
N GLY A 301 7.64 17.68 10.56
CA GLY A 301 6.32 17.30 11.05
C GLY A 301 5.24 18.12 10.34
N PHE A 302 4.83 19.23 10.95
CA PHE A 302 3.73 20.07 10.48
C PHE A 302 3.87 20.53 9.02
N ALA A 303 5.05 21.00 8.59
CA ALA A 303 5.23 21.48 7.21
C ALA A 303 5.13 20.34 6.17
N ILE A 304 5.56 19.13 6.53
CA ILE A 304 5.44 17.95 5.66
C ILE A 304 3.96 17.61 5.43
N VAL A 305 3.09 17.80 6.43
CA VAL A 305 1.64 17.58 6.27
C VAL A 305 1.08 18.45 5.15
N ILE A 306 1.44 19.74 5.15
CA ILE A 306 1.01 20.70 4.10
C ILE A 306 1.59 20.31 2.73
N TYR A 307 2.86 19.92 2.70
CA TYR A 307 3.57 19.56 1.46
C TYR A 307 3.06 18.28 0.82
N LEU A 308 2.77 17.24 1.61
CA LEU A 308 2.27 15.96 1.10
C LEU A 308 0.83 16.03 0.60
N ASN A 309 0.06 17.02 1.07
CA ASN A 309 -1.32 17.32 0.69
C ASN A 309 -2.19 16.08 0.35
N GLN A 310 -2.26 15.15 1.30
CA GLN A 310 -2.84 13.81 1.08
C GLN A 310 -4.35 13.90 0.83
N SER A 311 -4.82 13.26 -0.26
CA SER A 311 -6.23 13.23 -0.70
C SER A 311 -7.11 12.15 -0.02
N GLY A 312 -6.51 11.22 0.73
CA GLY A 312 -7.24 10.08 1.33
C GLY A 312 -7.85 9.11 0.30
N TYR A 313 -8.34 7.92 0.67
CA TYR A 313 -7.53 7.03 1.51
C TYR A 313 -6.20 6.72 0.83
N GLN A 314 -5.13 6.82 1.60
CA GLN A 314 -3.82 6.36 1.11
C GLN A 314 -3.77 4.82 1.19
N PRO A 315 -3.14 4.14 0.21
CA PRO A 315 -2.98 2.67 0.26
C PRO A 315 -2.34 2.18 1.57
N ARG A 316 -1.40 2.97 2.09
CA ARG A 316 -0.90 2.89 3.45
C ARG A 316 -0.72 4.29 3.99
N GLU A 317 -1.08 4.51 5.24
CA GLU A 317 -0.77 5.76 5.94
C GLU A 317 0.77 5.89 6.09
N ARG A 318 1.32 7.05 5.68
CA ARG A 318 2.78 7.25 5.54
C ARG A 318 3.38 7.92 6.78
N ASP A 319 3.11 7.34 7.93
CA ASP A 319 3.59 7.79 9.24
C ASP A 319 5.11 8.00 9.32
N TYR A 320 5.87 7.15 8.61
CA TYR A 320 7.33 7.25 8.48
C TYR A 320 7.82 8.60 7.92
N ALA A 321 6.99 9.34 7.18
CA ALA A 321 7.35 10.66 6.66
C ALA A 321 7.56 11.70 7.79
N TYR A 322 7.00 11.46 8.97
CA TYR A 322 7.00 12.39 10.09
C TYR A 322 8.02 12.05 11.18
N VAL A 323 8.76 10.95 11.04
CA VAL A 323 9.70 10.44 12.06
C VAL A 323 10.78 11.47 12.44
N GLY A 324 11.15 12.36 11.52
CA GLY A 324 12.07 13.47 11.83
C GLY A 324 11.58 14.35 12.98
N SER A 325 10.27 14.64 13.04
CA SER A 325 9.70 15.43 14.12
C SER A 325 9.68 14.67 15.45
N PHE A 326 9.54 13.34 15.40
CA PHE A 326 9.53 12.49 16.59
C PHE A 326 10.93 12.47 17.21
N TYR A 327 11.98 12.40 16.39
CA TYR A 327 13.36 12.58 16.85
C TYR A 327 13.60 13.96 17.47
N ALA A 328 13.09 15.03 16.84
CA ALA A 328 13.21 16.37 17.39
C ALA A 328 12.53 16.50 18.77
N PHE A 329 11.35 15.87 18.94
CA PHE A 329 10.65 15.85 20.22
C PHE A 329 11.40 15.02 21.29
N ALA A 330 12.06 13.93 20.91
CA ALA A 330 12.89 13.14 21.81
C ALA A 330 14.07 13.94 22.40
N PHE A 331 14.61 14.93 21.68
CA PHE A 331 15.58 15.87 22.24
C PHE A 331 14.99 16.66 23.42
N TRP A 332 13.75 17.10 23.28
CA TRP A 332 13.06 17.78 24.38
C TRP A 332 12.77 16.83 25.54
N ILE A 333 12.45 15.54 25.31
CA ILE A 333 12.35 14.57 26.40
C ILE A 333 13.66 14.51 27.21
N GLY A 334 14.81 14.45 26.52
CA GLY A 334 16.12 14.50 27.17
C GLY A 334 16.36 15.79 27.96
N LEU A 335 16.00 16.95 27.40
CA LEU A 335 16.08 18.25 28.10
C LEU A 335 15.09 18.36 29.28
N GLY A 336 13.99 17.61 29.24
CA GLY A 336 13.05 17.48 30.35
C GLY A 336 13.71 16.92 31.62
N VAL A 337 14.69 16.04 31.48
CA VAL A 337 15.47 15.51 32.62
C VAL A 337 16.25 16.63 33.33
N LEU A 338 16.77 17.60 32.57
CA LEU A 338 17.44 18.78 33.13
C LEU A 338 16.44 19.67 33.88
N TRP A 339 15.23 19.83 33.36
CA TRP A 339 14.16 20.53 34.06
C TRP A 339 13.83 19.88 35.40
N VAL A 340 13.72 18.55 35.44
CA VAL A 340 13.45 17.79 36.69
C VAL A 340 14.61 17.95 37.66
N THR A 341 15.85 17.90 37.17
CA THR A 341 17.06 18.13 37.97
C THR A 341 17.02 19.51 38.64
N ASP A 342 16.72 20.57 37.89
CA ASP A 342 16.59 21.94 38.40
C ASP A 342 15.46 22.08 39.43
N ARG A 343 14.40 21.25 39.37
CA ARG A 343 13.35 21.22 40.40
C ARG A 343 13.83 20.53 41.68
N LEU A 344 14.48 19.39 41.55
CA LEU A 344 14.97 18.61 42.70
C LEU A 344 16.11 19.32 43.45
N GLN A 345 16.93 20.12 42.75
CA GLN A 345 17.96 20.96 43.37
C GLN A 345 17.42 21.95 44.41
N LYS A 346 16.10 22.27 44.39
CA LYS A 346 15.47 23.09 45.42
C LYS A 346 15.35 22.38 46.77
N ALA A 347 15.33 21.04 46.76
CA ALA A 347 15.14 20.20 47.95
C ALA A 347 16.38 19.37 48.32
N MET A 348 17.30 19.16 47.38
CA MET A 348 18.45 18.27 47.51
C MET A 348 19.76 19.00 47.12
N LYS A 349 20.90 18.57 47.66
CA LYS A 349 22.23 19.18 47.40
C LYS A 349 23.21 18.18 46.77
N GLY A 350 24.27 18.69 46.16
CA GLY A 350 25.31 17.89 45.50
C GLY A 350 24.80 17.22 44.22
N ASP A 351 25.29 16.01 43.94
CA ASP A 351 24.94 15.25 42.72
C ASP A 351 23.62 14.47 42.84
N ALA A 352 23.06 14.38 44.06
CA ALA A 352 21.84 13.63 44.35
C ALA A 352 20.60 14.04 43.51
N PRO A 353 20.33 15.35 43.23
CA PRO A 353 19.22 15.75 42.35
C PRO A 353 19.34 15.18 40.93
N ALA A 354 20.55 15.16 40.37
CA ALA A 354 20.78 14.67 39.01
C ALA A 354 20.61 13.16 38.92
N ILE A 355 21.14 12.42 39.90
CA ILE A 355 20.98 10.96 39.99
C ILE A 355 19.50 10.60 40.17
N ALA A 356 18.78 11.30 41.06
CA ALA A 356 17.36 11.08 41.29
C ALA A 356 16.52 11.41 40.04
N ALA A 357 16.78 12.55 39.39
CA ALA A 357 16.10 12.93 38.16
C ALA A 357 16.31 11.89 37.05
N PHE A 358 17.56 11.44 36.86
CA PHE A 358 17.88 10.39 35.89
C PHE A 358 17.11 9.10 36.20
N GLY A 359 17.16 8.61 37.45
CA GLY A 359 16.46 7.39 37.84
C GLY A 359 14.95 7.47 37.66
N ILE A 360 14.32 8.58 38.09
CA ILE A 360 12.87 8.80 37.95
C ILE A 360 12.48 8.86 36.47
N CYS A 361 13.20 9.65 35.66
CA CYS A 361 12.85 9.81 34.25
C CYS A 361 13.13 8.53 33.44
N LEU A 362 14.19 7.78 33.78
CA LEU A 362 14.49 6.48 33.17
C LEU A 362 13.35 5.48 33.39
N LEU A 363 12.85 5.40 34.63
CA LEU A 363 11.74 4.52 34.98
C LEU A 363 10.42 4.98 34.35
N ALA A 364 10.15 6.29 34.39
CA ALA A 364 8.89 6.87 33.93
C ALA A 364 8.72 6.86 32.40
N VAL A 365 9.83 6.92 31.64
CA VAL A 365 9.77 7.04 30.18
C VAL A 365 10.42 5.82 29.48
N PRO A 366 11.75 5.66 29.35
CA PRO A 366 12.31 4.53 28.62
C PRO A 366 11.89 3.13 29.12
N VAL A 367 11.88 2.91 30.44
CA VAL A 367 11.51 1.58 30.99
C VAL A 367 10.02 1.31 30.81
N LEU A 368 9.16 2.31 30.99
CA LEU A 368 7.73 2.17 30.72
C LEU A 368 7.48 1.85 29.25
N MET A 369 8.04 2.63 28.32
CA MET A 369 7.91 2.40 26.88
C MET A 369 8.39 1.00 26.51
N ALA A 370 9.57 0.60 26.98
CA ALA A 370 10.07 -0.76 26.75
C ALA A 370 9.14 -1.84 27.35
N SER A 371 8.53 -1.60 28.51
CA SER A 371 7.62 -2.59 29.11
C SER A 371 6.28 -2.72 28.38
N GLN A 372 5.81 -1.64 27.75
CA GLN A 372 4.52 -1.59 27.07
C GLN A 372 4.62 -2.00 25.60
N GLU A 373 5.71 -1.67 24.92
CA GLU A 373 5.81 -1.75 23.47
C GLU A 373 6.75 -2.86 22.97
N TRP A 374 7.35 -3.67 23.86
CA TRP A 374 8.32 -4.67 23.40
C TRP A 374 7.69 -5.81 22.63
N ASP A 375 6.50 -6.27 23.01
CA ASP A 375 5.88 -7.46 22.44
C ASP A 375 5.19 -7.21 21.09
N ASP A 376 4.74 -5.98 20.81
CA ASP A 376 4.22 -5.56 19.50
C ASP A 376 5.32 -5.05 18.55
N HIS A 377 6.51 -4.70 19.07
CA HIS A 377 7.69 -4.33 18.27
C HIS A 377 8.69 -5.47 18.03
N ASP A 378 8.61 -6.58 18.77
CA ASP A 378 9.46 -7.74 18.50
C ASP A 378 9.18 -8.32 17.11
N ARG A 379 10.22 -8.33 16.26
CA ARG A 379 10.20 -8.90 14.91
C ARG A 379 11.17 -10.08 14.78
N SER A 380 11.85 -10.49 15.85
CA SER A 380 12.93 -11.51 15.85
C SER A 380 12.50 -12.88 15.31
N LYS A 381 11.21 -13.22 15.46
CA LYS A 381 10.63 -14.49 14.99
C LYS A 381 9.68 -14.31 13.79
N LYS A 382 9.47 -13.09 13.31
CA LYS A 382 8.47 -12.79 12.29
C LYS A 382 9.06 -12.99 10.89
N VAL A 383 8.87 -14.18 10.34
CA VAL A 383 9.43 -14.60 9.03
C VAL A 383 8.35 -14.82 7.96
N LEU A 384 7.13 -14.32 8.20
CA LEU A 384 5.97 -14.56 7.35
C LEU A 384 6.19 -14.11 5.90
N ALA A 385 6.78 -12.94 5.66
CA ALA A 385 7.01 -12.45 4.31
C ALA A 385 7.81 -13.46 3.46
N ARG A 386 8.95 -13.94 4.00
CA ARG A 386 9.78 -14.97 3.36
C ARG A 386 9.01 -16.26 3.13
N ASP A 387 8.35 -16.78 4.17
CA ASP A 387 7.61 -18.04 4.09
C ASP A 387 6.44 -17.96 3.10
N LEU A 388 5.75 -16.82 3.02
CA LEU A 388 4.68 -16.55 2.07
C LEU A 388 5.21 -16.53 0.63
N GLY A 389 6.33 -15.83 0.39
CA GLY A 389 7.00 -15.85 -0.92
C GLY A 389 7.36 -17.28 -1.35
N ASN A 390 7.88 -18.08 -0.42
CA ASN A 390 8.19 -19.49 -0.67
C ASN A 390 6.93 -20.31 -0.99
N ASN A 391 5.82 -20.10 -0.26
CA ASN A 391 4.55 -20.78 -0.55
C ASN A 391 4.03 -20.48 -1.96
N TYR A 392 4.12 -19.22 -2.41
CA TYR A 392 3.76 -18.84 -3.79
C TYR A 392 4.65 -19.56 -4.82
N MET A 393 5.98 -19.53 -4.64
CA MET A 393 6.90 -20.16 -5.59
C MET A 393 6.79 -21.68 -5.61
N GLU A 394 6.74 -22.34 -4.45
CA GLU A 394 6.63 -23.80 -4.35
C GLU A 394 5.28 -24.32 -4.87
N SER A 395 4.25 -23.46 -4.94
CA SER A 395 2.98 -23.80 -5.61
C SER A 395 3.10 -23.84 -7.14
N CYS A 396 4.15 -23.25 -7.72
CA CYS A 396 4.34 -23.20 -9.16
C CYS A 396 5.09 -24.44 -9.67
N ALA A 397 4.65 -24.98 -10.81
CA ALA A 397 5.41 -25.95 -11.60
C ALA A 397 6.81 -25.41 -12.01
N LYS A 398 7.69 -26.33 -12.42
CA LYS A 398 9.06 -26.00 -12.85
C LYS A 398 9.06 -25.07 -14.07
N ASP A 399 10.04 -24.15 -14.12
CA ASP A 399 10.30 -23.21 -15.22
C ASP A 399 9.14 -22.22 -15.50
N ALA A 400 8.21 -22.09 -14.57
CA ALA A 400 7.02 -21.28 -14.73
C ALA A 400 7.31 -19.77 -14.73
N ILE A 401 6.35 -19.02 -15.26
CA ILE A 401 6.24 -17.57 -15.12
C ILE A 401 5.22 -17.32 -14.01
N LEU A 402 5.59 -16.52 -13.01
CA LEU A 402 4.71 -16.13 -11.91
C LEU A 402 4.46 -14.61 -11.99
N LEU A 403 3.24 -14.24 -12.32
CA LEU A 403 2.77 -12.86 -12.33
C LEU A 403 2.27 -12.46 -10.94
N THR A 404 2.79 -11.35 -10.44
CA THR A 404 2.49 -10.76 -9.13
C THR A 404 1.88 -9.39 -9.33
N PHE A 405 1.15 -8.86 -8.34
CA PHE A 405 0.35 -7.63 -8.55
C PHE A 405 0.73 -6.46 -7.64
N GLY A 406 1.29 -6.74 -6.46
CA GLY A 406 1.62 -5.71 -5.48
C GLY A 406 3.07 -5.77 -4.99
N ASP A 407 3.40 -4.91 -4.04
CA ASP A 407 4.73 -4.94 -3.42
C ASP A 407 4.83 -6.09 -2.39
N ASN A 408 3.73 -6.37 -1.67
CA ASN A 408 3.67 -7.34 -0.58
C ASN A 408 3.81 -8.80 -1.05
N ASP A 409 3.44 -9.13 -2.29
CA ASP A 409 3.69 -10.44 -2.89
C ASP A 409 5.03 -10.46 -3.65
N THR A 410 5.38 -9.41 -4.39
CA THR A 410 6.58 -9.36 -5.25
C THR A 410 7.90 -9.32 -4.48
N TYR A 411 8.04 -8.43 -3.51
CA TYR A 411 9.36 -8.22 -2.86
C TYR A 411 9.84 -9.44 -2.06
N PRO A 412 8.98 -10.18 -1.34
CA PRO A 412 9.42 -11.41 -0.71
C PRO A 412 9.86 -12.49 -1.71
N LEU A 413 9.22 -12.56 -2.88
CA LEU A 413 9.61 -13.47 -3.97
C LEU A 413 10.99 -13.13 -4.51
N TRP A 414 11.24 -11.86 -4.84
CA TRP A 414 12.57 -11.41 -5.29
C TRP A 414 13.64 -11.62 -4.23
N TYR A 415 13.34 -11.36 -2.96
CA TYR A 415 14.27 -11.68 -1.87
C TYR A 415 14.60 -13.18 -1.84
N GLY A 416 13.58 -14.05 -1.90
CA GLY A 416 13.75 -15.50 -1.92
C GLY A 416 14.60 -15.98 -3.10
N GLN A 417 14.42 -15.41 -4.30
CA GLN A 417 15.22 -15.77 -5.47
C GLN A 417 16.65 -15.23 -5.41
N GLU A 418 16.83 -13.93 -5.16
CA GLU A 418 18.11 -13.24 -5.34
C GLU A 418 19.04 -13.38 -4.14
N VAL A 419 18.49 -13.59 -2.93
CA VAL A 419 19.27 -13.71 -1.69
C VAL A 419 19.33 -15.16 -1.22
N GLU A 420 18.19 -15.86 -1.19
CA GLU A 420 18.12 -17.24 -0.67
C GLU A 420 18.27 -18.31 -1.75
N GLY A 421 18.27 -17.94 -3.04
CA GLY A 421 18.43 -18.88 -4.15
C GLY A 421 17.26 -19.86 -4.34
N ILE A 422 16.07 -19.48 -3.88
CA ILE A 422 14.87 -20.32 -3.93
C ILE A 422 14.22 -20.21 -5.30
N ARG A 423 13.93 -21.36 -5.93
CA ARG A 423 13.25 -21.45 -7.23
C ARG A 423 13.79 -20.47 -8.29
N PRO A 424 15.12 -20.47 -8.57
CA PRO A 424 15.72 -19.58 -9.58
C PRO A 424 15.31 -19.93 -11.02
N ASP A 425 14.59 -21.03 -11.22
CA ASP A 425 13.95 -21.44 -12.46
C ASP A 425 12.72 -20.57 -12.83
N LEU A 426 12.05 -20.02 -11.82
CA LEU A 426 10.85 -19.21 -12.00
C LEU A 426 11.18 -17.81 -12.53
N ARG A 427 10.30 -17.28 -13.38
CA ARG A 427 10.31 -15.86 -13.76
C ARG A 427 9.24 -15.11 -12.97
N VAL A 428 9.64 -14.34 -11.95
CA VAL A 428 8.72 -13.48 -11.20
C VAL A 428 8.55 -12.15 -11.94
N ILE A 429 7.31 -11.80 -12.27
CA ILE A 429 6.97 -10.60 -13.04
C ILE A 429 5.91 -9.78 -12.30
N ASN A 430 6.24 -8.55 -11.93
CA ASN A 430 5.26 -7.64 -11.32
C ASN A 430 4.41 -6.94 -12.39
N TYR A 431 3.09 -7.14 -12.33
CA TYR A 431 2.10 -6.58 -13.22
C TYR A 431 2.15 -5.05 -13.31
N SER A 432 2.17 -4.39 -12.15
CA SER A 432 2.12 -2.93 -12.02
C SER A 432 3.37 -2.25 -12.60
N LEU A 433 4.53 -2.90 -12.51
CA LEU A 433 5.79 -2.42 -13.08
C LEU A 433 5.93 -2.72 -14.58
N LEU A 434 5.16 -3.69 -15.10
CA LEU A 434 5.21 -4.11 -16.51
C LEU A 434 4.64 -3.06 -17.48
N GLY A 435 4.23 -1.89 -16.99
CA GLY A 435 3.89 -0.73 -17.80
C GLY A 435 5.11 0.03 -18.35
N THR A 436 6.32 -0.36 -17.96
CA THR A 436 7.57 0.30 -18.35
C THR A 436 8.33 -0.49 -19.42
N ASP A 437 8.99 0.22 -20.34
CA ASP A 437 9.71 -0.39 -21.46
C ASP A 437 10.93 -1.22 -21.03
N TRP A 438 11.69 -0.73 -20.06
CA TRP A 438 12.85 -1.44 -19.51
C TRP A 438 12.46 -2.81 -18.96
N TYR A 439 11.31 -2.92 -18.27
CA TYR A 439 10.92 -4.17 -17.63
C TYR A 439 10.42 -5.20 -18.66
N ILE A 440 9.64 -4.77 -19.65
CA ILE A 440 9.24 -5.63 -20.77
C ILE A 440 10.48 -6.15 -21.52
N ASN A 441 11.47 -5.28 -21.76
CA ASN A 441 12.70 -5.67 -22.45
C ASN A 441 13.57 -6.63 -21.62
N GLN A 442 13.52 -6.56 -20.29
CA GLN A 442 14.20 -7.52 -19.42
C GLN A 442 13.72 -8.97 -19.62
N LEU A 443 12.46 -9.16 -20.03
CA LEU A 443 11.91 -10.49 -20.30
C LEU A 443 12.54 -11.17 -21.50
N ARG A 444 13.19 -10.42 -22.40
CA ARG A 444 13.82 -10.94 -23.64
C ARG A 444 15.14 -11.66 -23.40
N TYR A 445 15.69 -11.62 -22.19
CA TYR A 445 16.92 -12.30 -21.85
C TYR A 445 16.78 -13.18 -20.61
N LYS A 446 17.74 -14.10 -20.47
CA LYS A 446 17.80 -15.04 -19.35
C LYS A 446 18.11 -14.27 -18.06
N VAL A 447 17.32 -14.53 -17.02
CA VAL A 447 17.56 -14.06 -15.65
C VAL A 447 17.59 -15.29 -14.76
N ASN A 448 18.60 -15.39 -13.91
CA ASN A 448 18.87 -16.59 -13.11
C ASN A 448 18.90 -17.85 -13.99
N GLN A 449 18.11 -18.86 -13.66
CA GLN A 449 17.96 -20.08 -14.47
C GLN A 449 16.77 -19.97 -15.44
N SER A 450 15.94 -18.94 -15.31
CA SER A 450 14.71 -18.78 -16.06
C SER A 450 14.97 -18.34 -17.51
N PRO A 451 14.48 -19.08 -18.52
CA PRO A 451 14.70 -18.73 -19.92
C PRO A 451 14.02 -17.40 -20.29
N PRO A 452 14.42 -16.77 -21.41
CA PRO A 452 13.70 -15.65 -22.00
C PRO A 452 12.22 -15.96 -22.24
N ALA A 453 11.40 -14.92 -22.31
CA ALA A 453 10.01 -15.00 -22.71
C ALA A 453 9.75 -14.15 -23.98
N ASP A 454 8.80 -14.59 -24.79
CA ASP A 454 8.33 -13.84 -25.96
C ASP A 454 7.22 -12.89 -25.52
N VAL A 455 7.40 -11.60 -25.80
CA VAL A 455 6.46 -10.52 -25.46
C VAL A 455 5.82 -9.91 -26.72
N ILE A 456 5.92 -10.57 -27.88
CA ILE A 456 5.34 -10.22 -29.18
C ILE A 456 5.83 -8.91 -29.79
N PHE A 457 5.71 -7.80 -29.07
CA PHE A 457 6.12 -6.45 -29.47
C PHE A 457 7.65 -6.34 -29.55
N THR A 458 8.17 -5.41 -30.35
CA THR A 458 9.59 -5.06 -30.40
C THR A 458 9.92 -3.95 -29.38
N PRO A 459 11.19 -3.73 -29.00
CA PRO A 459 11.58 -2.62 -28.12
C PRO A 459 11.08 -1.25 -28.60
N GLU A 460 11.13 -0.99 -29.91
CA GLU A 460 10.76 0.29 -30.53
C GLU A 460 9.25 0.54 -30.48
N GLN A 461 8.44 -0.52 -30.44
CA GLN A 461 6.98 -0.46 -30.36
C GLN A 461 6.49 -0.09 -28.95
N ILE A 462 7.30 -0.34 -27.91
CA ILE A 462 6.92 -0.12 -26.51
C ILE A 462 7.72 0.98 -25.81
N GLN A 463 8.70 1.59 -26.51
CA GLN A 463 9.59 2.63 -26.01
C GLN A 463 8.85 3.89 -25.54
N GLY A 464 9.24 4.43 -24.38
CA GLY A 464 8.70 5.68 -23.85
C GLY A 464 7.18 5.67 -23.73
N ASN A 465 6.51 6.68 -24.27
CA ASN A 465 5.06 6.83 -24.15
C ASN A 465 4.23 6.00 -25.15
N LYS A 466 4.88 5.28 -26.07
CA LYS A 466 4.17 4.47 -27.07
C LYS A 466 3.34 3.38 -26.40
N ARG A 467 2.05 3.30 -26.78
CA ARG A 467 1.11 2.28 -26.30
C ARG A 467 0.99 2.22 -24.77
N ASN A 468 1.21 3.36 -24.07
CA ASN A 468 0.91 3.47 -22.64
C ASN A 468 -0.57 3.20 -22.37
N VAL A 469 -1.42 3.69 -23.26
CA VAL A 469 -2.87 3.45 -23.29
C VAL A 469 -3.26 3.16 -24.74
N VAL A 470 -3.95 2.03 -24.96
CA VAL A 470 -4.49 1.60 -26.25
C VAL A 470 -6.01 1.47 -26.09
N PRO A 471 -6.81 2.43 -26.60
CA PRO A 471 -8.25 2.35 -26.49
C PRO A 471 -8.79 1.21 -27.35
N VAL A 472 -9.93 0.67 -26.92
CA VAL A 472 -10.72 -0.27 -27.70
C VAL A 472 -11.61 0.55 -28.62
N TYR A 473 -11.34 0.48 -29.92
CA TYR A 473 -12.06 1.24 -30.92
C TYR A 473 -12.31 0.36 -32.13
N ALA A 474 -13.58 0.25 -32.56
CA ALA A 474 -13.95 -0.60 -33.67
C ALA A 474 -13.35 -0.08 -34.99
N LEU A 475 -12.58 -0.93 -35.68
CA LEU A 475 -12.07 -0.63 -37.01
C LEU A 475 -12.92 -1.31 -38.10
N PRO A 476 -13.04 -0.71 -39.30
CA PRO A 476 -13.69 -1.37 -40.43
C PRO A 476 -13.07 -2.73 -40.75
N GLY A 477 -13.90 -3.73 -41.03
CA GLY A 477 -13.46 -5.10 -41.33
C GLY A 477 -13.37 -6.05 -40.11
N TYR A 478 -13.64 -5.54 -38.90
CA TYR A 478 -13.68 -6.36 -37.68
C TYR A 478 -15.11 -6.51 -37.14
N ASP A 479 -15.58 -7.75 -37.09
CA ASP A 479 -16.89 -8.13 -36.52
C ASP A 479 -16.78 -8.25 -35.00
N GLN A 480 -17.50 -7.39 -34.29
CA GLN A 480 -17.45 -7.31 -32.82
C GLN A 480 -18.02 -8.56 -32.12
N ASN A 481 -18.75 -9.41 -32.84
CA ASN A 481 -19.31 -10.65 -32.30
C ASN A 481 -18.41 -11.87 -32.49
N LYS A 482 -17.34 -11.75 -33.29
CA LYS A 482 -16.43 -12.84 -33.62
C LYS A 482 -15.17 -12.80 -32.75
N TYR A 483 -14.66 -13.98 -32.38
CA TYR A 483 -13.35 -14.10 -31.72
C TYR A 483 -12.21 -14.04 -32.75
N TYR A 484 -11.18 -13.26 -32.43
CA TYR A 484 -9.97 -13.11 -33.25
C TYR A 484 -8.73 -13.62 -32.51
N ASP A 485 -7.78 -14.20 -33.23
CA ASP A 485 -6.52 -14.66 -32.63
C ASP A 485 -5.73 -13.48 -32.05
N LEU A 486 -5.39 -13.57 -30.76
CA LEU A 486 -4.75 -12.49 -30.01
C LEU A 486 -3.37 -12.14 -30.55
N GLU A 487 -2.55 -13.14 -30.86
CA GLU A 487 -1.20 -12.91 -31.41
C GLU A 487 -1.28 -12.16 -32.76
N THR A 488 -2.22 -12.58 -33.62
CA THR A 488 -2.47 -11.96 -34.92
C THR A 488 -2.92 -10.50 -34.78
N ILE A 489 -3.89 -10.21 -33.90
CA ILE A 489 -4.35 -8.83 -33.65
C ILE A 489 -3.21 -7.97 -33.12
N PHE A 490 -2.40 -8.50 -32.19
CA PHE A 490 -1.27 -7.77 -31.65
C PHE A 490 -0.23 -7.46 -32.73
N ARG A 491 0.20 -8.43 -33.52
CA ARG A 491 1.24 -8.23 -34.54
C ARG A 491 0.79 -7.35 -35.70
N ASN A 492 -0.45 -7.50 -36.16
CA ASN A 492 -0.91 -6.89 -37.42
C ASN A 492 -1.66 -5.58 -37.23
N VAL A 493 -2.17 -5.31 -36.02
CA VAL A 493 -3.01 -4.14 -35.73
C VAL A 493 -2.41 -3.31 -34.61
N VAL A 494 -2.37 -3.85 -33.38
CA VAL A 494 -1.98 -3.07 -32.19
C VAL A 494 -0.52 -2.60 -32.30
N ALA A 495 0.37 -3.44 -32.82
CA ALA A 495 1.79 -3.15 -33.01
C ALA A 495 2.10 -2.36 -34.29
N SER A 496 1.12 -2.15 -35.17
CA SER A 496 1.28 -1.47 -36.45
C SER A 496 1.10 0.04 -36.29
N ASP A 497 2.01 0.80 -36.90
CA ASP A 497 1.93 2.26 -37.00
C ASP A 497 1.37 2.70 -38.38
N ASP A 498 0.73 1.78 -39.12
CA ASP A 498 0.05 2.10 -40.39
C ASP A 498 -1.20 2.94 -40.11
N GLU A 499 -1.45 3.99 -40.89
CA GLU A 499 -2.59 4.91 -40.70
C GLU A 499 -3.95 4.19 -40.58
N LYS A 500 -4.16 3.08 -41.30
CA LYS A 500 -5.40 2.28 -41.24
C LYS A 500 -5.68 1.63 -39.88
N ASN A 501 -4.63 1.47 -39.06
CA ASN A 501 -4.66 0.83 -37.74
C ASN A 501 -4.57 1.87 -36.61
N LEU A 502 -4.58 3.15 -36.96
CA LEU A 502 -4.56 4.27 -36.02
C LEU A 502 -5.91 4.97 -36.01
N VAL A 503 -6.25 5.59 -34.88
CA VAL A 503 -7.41 6.48 -34.77
C VAL A 503 -6.98 7.84 -34.28
N GLY A 504 -7.65 8.88 -34.77
CA GLY A 504 -7.48 10.24 -34.26
C GLY A 504 -8.11 10.38 -32.88
N MET A 505 -7.35 10.97 -31.95
CA MET A 505 -7.79 11.29 -30.60
C MET A 505 -8.31 12.73 -30.53
N GLN A 506 -9.12 13.02 -29.50
CA GLN A 506 -9.59 14.38 -29.23
C GLN A 506 -8.44 15.37 -29.00
N SER A 507 -7.26 14.89 -28.56
CA SER A 507 -6.04 15.69 -28.41
C SER A 507 -5.40 16.12 -29.74
N GLY A 508 -5.89 15.62 -30.88
CA GLY A 508 -5.32 15.84 -32.21
C GLY A 508 -4.22 14.83 -32.61
N ASP A 509 -3.78 13.99 -31.68
CA ASP A 509 -2.79 12.93 -31.95
C ASP A 509 -3.45 11.66 -32.52
N GLN A 510 -2.67 10.84 -33.22
CA GLN A 510 -3.07 9.48 -33.60
C GLN A 510 -2.64 8.49 -32.53
N ALA A 511 -3.47 7.48 -32.24
CA ALA A 511 -3.08 6.38 -31.36
C ALA A 511 -3.40 5.00 -31.94
N ASN A 512 -2.59 4.01 -31.54
CA ASN A 512 -2.86 2.60 -31.82
C ASN A 512 -4.11 2.14 -31.07
N VAL A 513 -4.86 1.22 -31.66
CA VAL A 513 -6.13 0.74 -31.08
C VAL A 513 -6.22 -0.76 -30.99
N MET A 514 -7.06 -1.21 -30.07
CA MET A 514 -7.57 -2.57 -30.02
C MET A 514 -8.89 -2.63 -30.81
N PRO A 515 -8.95 -3.35 -31.96
CA PRO A 515 -10.11 -3.28 -32.85
C PRO A 515 -11.36 -4.04 -32.36
N VAL A 516 -11.21 -4.95 -31.39
CA VAL A 516 -12.25 -5.85 -30.90
C VAL A 516 -12.09 -6.17 -29.42
N LYS A 517 -13.17 -6.54 -28.74
CA LYS A 517 -13.14 -7.05 -27.35
C LYS A 517 -13.07 -8.58 -27.23
N LYS A 518 -13.40 -9.30 -28.31
CA LYS A 518 -13.48 -10.76 -28.32
C LYS A 518 -12.23 -11.36 -28.95
N LEU A 519 -11.39 -11.95 -28.10
CA LEU A 519 -10.06 -12.46 -28.45
C LEU A 519 -9.98 -13.95 -28.16
N SER A 520 -9.19 -14.67 -28.93
CA SER A 520 -8.95 -16.10 -28.80
C SER A 520 -7.47 -16.39 -28.67
N ILE A 521 -7.11 -17.37 -27.85
CA ILE A 521 -5.75 -17.91 -27.78
C ILE A 521 -5.84 -19.40 -28.09
N PRO A 522 -5.24 -19.90 -29.18
CA PRO A 522 -5.33 -21.31 -29.54
C PRO A 522 -4.67 -22.19 -28.47
N VAL A 523 -5.25 -23.37 -28.24
CA VAL A 523 -4.73 -24.37 -27.32
C VAL A 523 -4.11 -25.51 -28.11
N ASP A 524 -2.82 -25.76 -27.86
CA ASP A 524 -2.17 -27.00 -28.30
C ASP A 524 -2.55 -28.12 -27.33
N ILE A 525 -3.65 -28.82 -27.66
CA ILE A 525 -4.25 -29.85 -26.81
C ILE A 525 -3.26 -30.97 -26.47
N GLU A 526 -2.41 -31.36 -27.42
CA GLU A 526 -1.42 -32.43 -27.20
C GLU A 526 -0.29 -31.97 -26.28
N ALA A 527 0.19 -30.73 -26.46
CA ALA A 527 1.21 -30.15 -25.58
C ALA A 527 0.70 -29.97 -24.14
N VAL A 528 -0.52 -29.48 -23.94
CA VAL A 528 -1.08 -29.28 -22.59
C VAL A 528 -1.36 -30.62 -21.90
N LYS A 529 -1.87 -31.64 -22.60
CA LYS A 529 -2.06 -32.99 -22.04
C LYS A 529 -0.76 -33.65 -21.58
N LYS A 530 0.37 -33.32 -22.24
CA LYS A 530 1.69 -33.84 -21.86
C LYS A 530 2.30 -33.13 -20.65
N THR A 531 1.93 -31.88 -20.41
CA THR A 531 2.61 -30.98 -19.45
C THR A 531 1.73 -30.55 -18.27
N MET A 532 0.44 -30.87 -18.29
CA MET A 532 -0.54 -30.50 -17.27
C MET A 532 -1.31 -31.72 -16.77
N LYS A 533 -1.75 -31.67 -15.51
CA LYS A 533 -2.74 -32.58 -14.97
C LYS A 533 -4.12 -31.94 -15.04
N PHE A 534 -5.13 -32.78 -15.15
CA PHE A 534 -6.53 -32.38 -15.23
C PHE A 534 -7.35 -33.26 -14.27
N ASN A 535 -8.33 -32.64 -13.62
CA ASN A 535 -9.33 -33.33 -12.82
C ASN A 535 -10.21 -34.21 -13.72
N PRO A 536 -10.88 -35.24 -13.18
CA PRO A 536 -11.69 -36.17 -13.99
C PRO A 536 -12.79 -35.52 -14.83
N ASP A 537 -13.41 -34.45 -14.32
CA ASP A 537 -14.56 -33.77 -14.96
C ASP A 537 -14.13 -32.60 -15.87
N ASP A 538 -12.83 -32.45 -16.11
CA ASP A 538 -12.31 -31.35 -16.91
C ASP A 538 -12.57 -31.52 -18.40
N SER A 539 -13.11 -30.47 -19.00
CA SER A 539 -13.26 -30.35 -20.45
C SER A 539 -12.25 -29.36 -21.02
N ILE A 540 -11.22 -29.87 -21.70
CA ILE A 540 -10.20 -29.05 -22.34
C ILE A 540 -10.80 -28.32 -23.54
N VAL A 541 -10.68 -26.99 -23.57
CA VAL A 541 -11.11 -26.16 -24.69
C VAL A 541 -10.03 -26.11 -25.78
N SER A 542 -10.44 -25.97 -27.04
CA SER A 542 -9.52 -25.82 -28.18
C SER A 542 -8.91 -24.42 -28.29
N GLU A 543 -9.53 -23.43 -27.65
CA GLU A 543 -9.07 -22.04 -27.60
C GLU A 543 -9.56 -21.38 -26.30
N LEU A 544 -8.77 -20.49 -25.72
CA LEU A 544 -9.23 -19.61 -24.65
C LEU A 544 -10.03 -18.47 -25.27
N LYS A 545 -11.33 -18.42 -24.99
CA LYS A 545 -12.21 -17.31 -25.40
C LYS A 545 -12.20 -16.20 -24.35
N ILE A 546 -11.59 -15.08 -24.70
CA ILE A 546 -11.40 -13.90 -23.88
C ILE A 546 -12.39 -12.81 -24.29
N ASP A 547 -13.18 -12.35 -23.33
CA ASP A 547 -14.04 -11.19 -23.46
C ASP A 547 -13.46 -10.05 -22.60
N LEU A 548 -12.90 -9.03 -23.24
CA LEU A 548 -12.33 -7.88 -22.52
C LEU A 548 -13.43 -7.02 -21.90
N ALA A 549 -13.38 -6.85 -20.58
CA ALA A 549 -14.30 -5.95 -19.87
C ALA A 549 -13.88 -4.47 -20.06
N LYS A 550 -12.59 -4.22 -20.28
CA LYS A 550 -12.01 -2.87 -20.38
C LYS A 550 -12.35 -2.17 -21.71
N ASN A 551 -12.40 -0.84 -21.68
CA ASN A 551 -12.52 0.03 -22.86
C ASN A 551 -11.17 0.54 -23.37
N TYR A 552 -10.10 0.31 -22.63
CA TYR A 552 -8.73 0.57 -23.04
C TYR A 552 -7.81 -0.44 -22.35
N LEU A 553 -6.64 -0.69 -22.95
CA LEU A 553 -5.60 -1.51 -22.37
C LEU A 553 -4.39 -0.64 -22.08
N GLN A 554 -3.87 -0.73 -20.86
CA GLN A 554 -2.60 -0.13 -20.50
C GLN A 554 -1.44 -1.02 -20.97
N LYS A 555 -0.22 -0.47 -21.03
CA LYS A 555 0.95 -1.22 -21.51
C LYS A 555 1.22 -2.52 -20.75
N ASN A 556 0.97 -2.53 -19.44
CA ASN A 556 1.03 -3.76 -18.62
C ASN A 556 -0.02 -4.79 -19.03
N ASP A 557 -1.28 -4.38 -19.30
CA ASP A 557 -2.32 -5.27 -19.82
C ASP A 557 -1.86 -5.93 -21.13
N LEU A 558 -1.33 -5.11 -22.05
CA LEU A 558 -0.79 -5.57 -23.34
C LEU A 558 0.37 -6.55 -23.16
N ALA A 559 1.30 -6.24 -22.26
CA ALA A 559 2.46 -7.09 -22.01
C ALA A 559 2.09 -8.46 -21.44
N VAL A 560 1.11 -8.54 -20.52
CA VAL A 560 0.63 -9.82 -19.98
C VAL A 560 -0.10 -10.64 -21.03
N LEU A 561 -1.00 -10.02 -21.79
CA LEU A 561 -1.70 -10.69 -22.90
C LEU A 561 -0.69 -11.18 -23.96
N ALA A 562 0.33 -10.39 -24.25
CA ALA A 562 1.37 -10.75 -25.20
C ALA A 562 2.24 -11.90 -24.70
N LEU A 563 2.55 -11.91 -23.41
CA LEU A 563 3.28 -12.99 -22.75
C LEU A 563 2.51 -14.31 -22.83
N ILE A 564 1.19 -14.28 -22.58
CA ILE A 564 0.35 -15.48 -22.67
C ILE A 564 0.30 -15.99 -24.12
N ALA A 565 0.01 -15.11 -25.08
CA ALA A 565 -0.08 -15.48 -26.49
C ALA A 565 1.27 -15.95 -27.07
N GLY A 566 2.36 -15.23 -26.80
CA GLY A 566 3.72 -15.54 -27.26
C GLY A 566 4.30 -16.82 -26.62
N ASN A 567 3.83 -17.19 -25.42
CA ASN A 567 4.29 -18.38 -24.72
C ASN A 567 3.88 -19.69 -25.43
N LYS A 568 2.75 -19.72 -26.17
CA LYS A 568 2.26 -20.90 -26.91
C LYS A 568 2.28 -22.19 -26.09
N TRP A 569 1.84 -22.10 -24.83
CA TRP A 569 1.79 -23.21 -23.87
C TRP A 569 3.14 -23.88 -23.56
N LYS A 570 4.29 -23.27 -23.93
CA LYS A 570 5.63 -23.84 -23.70
C LYS A 570 6.02 -23.81 -22.22
N ARG A 571 5.61 -22.78 -21.49
CA ARG A 571 5.88 -22.62 -20.06
C ARG A 571 4.57 -22.50 -19.28
N PRO A 572 4.49 -23.05 -18.06
CA PRO A 572 3.38 -22.76 -17.17
C PRO A 572 3.33 -21.27 -16.80
N ILE A 573 2.14 -20.68 -16.74
CA ILE A 573 1.92 -19.28 -16.29
C ILE A 573 1.05 -19.33 -15.04
N TYR A 574 1.47 -18.62 -14.00
CA TYR A 574 0.80 -18.53 -12.71
C TYR A 574 0.58 -17.07 -12.32
N PHE A 575 -0.35 -16.88 -11.39
CA PHE A 575 -0.73 -15.60 -10.82
C PHE A 575 -0.83 -15.72 -9.29
N THR A 576 -0.45 -14.68 -8.56
CA THR A 576 -0.64 -14.61 -7.09
C THR A 576 -2.07 -14.21 -6.68
N SER A 577 -2.84 -13.64 -7.61
CA SER A 577 -4.21 -13.15 -7.44
C SER A 577 -5.01 -13.35 -8.73
N THR A 578 -6.34 -13.43 -8.62
CA THR A 578 -7.28 -13.53 -9.75
C THR A 578 -8.02 -12.22 -10.03
N GLN A 579 -7.88 -11.21 -9.15
CA GLN A 579 -8.68 -9.98 -9.19
C GLN A 579 -8.53 -9.21 -10.51
N GLU A 580 -7.30 -9.05 -10.99
CA GLU A 580 -6.97 -8.33 -12.22
C GLU A 580 -7.34 -9.14 -13.48
N LEU A 581 -7.38 -10.47 -13.37
CA LEU A 581 -7.68 -11.38 -14.49
C LEU A 581 -9.13 -11.29 -14.94
N LYS A 582 -10.04 -10.91 -14.04
CA LYS A 582 -11.45 -10.70 -14.37
C LYS A 582 -11.62 -9.63 -15.44
N ALA A 583 -10.90 -8.51 -15.32
CA ALA A 583 -10.96 -7.42 -16.28
C ALA A 583 -10.38 -7.80 -17.67
N LEU A 584 -9.45 -8.77 -17.68
CA LEU A 584 -8.84 -9.32 -18.89
C LEU A 584 -9.59 -10.54 -19.45
N GLY A 585 -10.71 -10.96 -18.85
CA GLY A 585 -11.48 -12.13 -19.29
C GLY A 585 -10.79 -13.48 -19.09
N LEU A 586 -9.77 -13.53 -18.21
CA LEU A 586 -8.93 -14.71 -17.97
C LEU A 586 -9.28 -15.50 -16.70
N GLU A 587 -10.04 -14.90 -15.78
CA GLU A 587 -10.37 -15.50 -14.46
C GLU A 587 -10.95 -16.92 -14.56
N LYS A 588 -11.80 -17.19 -15.55
CA LYS A 588 -12.41 -18.51 -15.75
C LYS A 588 -11.41 -19.60 -16.18
N TYR A 589 -10.21 -19.22 -16.63
CA TYR A 589 -9.17 -20.14 -17.10
C TYR A 589 -8.01 -20.28 -16.12
N VAL A 590 -8.21 -19.94 -14.84
CA VAL A 590 -7.17 -20.15 -13.81
C VAL A 590 -7.60 -21.08 -12.70
N ARG A 591 -6.62 -21.76 -12.11
CA ARG A 591 -6.83 -22.77 -11.06
C ARG A 591 -5.86 -22.67 -9.92
N MET A 592 -6.35 -22.81 -8.71
CA MET A 592 -5.52 -22.92 -7.52
C MET A 592 -4.74 -24.25 -7.53
N GLU A 593 -3.41 -24.19 -7.54
CA GLU A 593 -2.50 -25.34 -7.35
C GLU A 593 -1.75 -25.25 -6.01
N GLY A 594 -2.23 -24.42 -5.08
CA GLY A 594 -1.58 -24.09 -3.81
C GLY A 594 -1.96 -22.66 -3.44
N LEU A 595 -0.96 -21.79 -3.21
CA LEU A 595 -1.20 -20.36 -3.00
C LEU A 595 -1.24 -19.58 -4.33
N SER A 596 -0.76 -20.20 -5.42
CA SER A 596 -0.70 -19.61 -6.77
C SER A 596 -1.75 -20.22 -7.69
N TYR A 597 -2.20 -19.42 -8.67
CA TYR A 597 -3.24 -19.78 -9.63
C TYR A 597 -2.64 -20.00 -11.02
N ARG A 598 -2.75 -21.20 -11.58
CA ARG A 598 -2.21 -21.57 -12.89
C ARG A 598 -3.20 -21.26 -14.02
N LEU A 599 -2.73 -20.69 -15.13
CA LEU A 599 -3.48 -20.63 -16.39
C LEU A 599 -3.63 -22.02 -17.02
N VAL A 600 -4.87 -22.42 -17.30
CA VAL A 600 -5.24 -23.73 -17.83
C VAL A 600 -6.38 -23.63 -18.86
N PRO A 601 -6.44 -24.52 -19.86
CA PRO A 601 -7.46 -24.47 -20.90
C PRO A 601 -8.78 -25.14 -20.50
N VAL A 602 -9.36 -24.75 -19.37
CA VAL A 602 -10.64 -25.29 -18.87
C VAL A 602 -11.38 -24.22 -18.07
N GLU A 603 -12.71 -24.11 -18.23
CA GLU A 603 -13.52 -23.05 -17.60
C GLU A 603 -14.08 -23.37 -16.20
N SER A 604 -14.28 -24.64 -15.85
CA SER A 604 -15.21 -25.03 -14.76
C SER A 604 -14.57 -25.72 -13.56
N SER A 605 -13.26 -25.64 -13.37
CA SER A 605 -12.62 -26.18 -12.16
C SER A 605 -11.75 -25.12 -11.53
N GLN A 606 -11.98 -24.86 -10.24
CA GLN A 606 -11.34 -23.79 -9.46
C GLN A 606 -10.04 -24.25 -8.77
N VAL A 607 -9.90 -25.56 -8.51
CA VAL A 607 -8.77 -26.14 -7.76
C VAL A 607 -8.31 -27.41 -8.46
N GLU A 608 -7.00 -27.57 -8.63
CA GLU A 608 -6.41 -28.86 -8.97
C GLU A 608 -6.09 -29.59 -7.65
N ALA A 609 -6.95 -30.54 -7.27
CA ALA A 609 -6.98 -31.04 -5.89
C ALA A 609 -5.74 -31.88 -5.53
N GLU A 610 -5.19 -32.65 -6.45
CA GLU A 610 -4.04 -33.52 -6.18
C GLU A 610 -2.75 -32.69 -6.00
N ILE A 611 -2.51 -31.76 -6.93
CA ILE A 611 -1.34 -30.87 -6.89
C ILE A 611 -1.45 -29.92 -5.69
N ALA A 612 -2.60 -29.29 -5.48
CA ALA A 612 -2.79 -28.37 -4.36
C ALA A 612 -2.63 -29.10 -3.01
N TYR A 613 -3.18 -30.31 -2.86
CA TYR A 613 -2.97 -31.12 -1.66
C TYR A 613 -1.50 -31.40 -1.40
N LYS A 614 -0.76 -31.83 -2.43
CA LYS A 614 0.68 -32.09 -2.30
C LYS A 614 1.44 -30.84 -1.88
N ASN A 615 1.22 -29.72 -2.56
CA ASN A 615 1.93 -28.47 -2.29
C ASN A 615 1.62 -27.96 -0.88
N VAL A 616 0.36 -27.97 -0.45
CA VAL A 616 -0.06 -27.54 0.88
C VAL A 616 0.53 -28.44 1.98
N MET A 617 0.52 -29.77 1.78
CA MET A 617 0.98 -30.69 2.82
C MET A 617 2.50 -30.77 2.95
N GLU A 618 3.22 -30.70 1.82
CA GLU A 618 4.68 -30.90 1.77
C GLU A 618 5.48 -29.60 1.84
N LYS A 619 4.96 -28.47 1.35
CA LYS A 619 5.75 -27.25 1.11
C LYS A 619 5.38 -26.06 1.98
N PHE A 620 4.14 -25.97 2.45
CA PHE A 620 3.66 -24.75 3.11
C PHE A 620 4.33 -24.50 4.46
N SER A 621 4.71 -23.23 4.66
CA SER A 621 5.17 -22.66 5.92
C SER A 621 4.27 -21.50 6.37
N TYR A 622 4.30 -21.18 7.67
CA TYR A 622 3.30 -20.30 8.32
C TYR A 622 3.94 -19.12 9.06
N GLY A 623 5.16 -18.69 8.70
CA GLY A 623 5.75 -17.48 9.26
C GLY A 623 6.04 -17.54 10.75
N ASN A 624 6.33 -18.74 11.28
CA ASN A 624 6.41 -19.05 12.71
C ASN A 624 5.11 -18.79 13.51
N ALA A 625 3.94 -18.81 12.87
CA ALA A 625 2.67 -18.56 13.56
C ALA A 625 2.31 -19.62 14.63
N ASN A 626 2.96 -20.78 14.64
CA ASN A 626 2.86 -21.78 15.70
C ASN A 626 3.78 -21.53 16.91
N LYS A 627 4.79 -20.64 16.80
CA LYS A 627 5.71 -20.36 17.91
C LYS A 627 5.07 -19.41 18.91
N SER A 628 5.30 -19.61 20.20
CA SER A 628 4.74 -18.74 21.24
C SER A 628 5.16 -17.27 21.07
N ASN A 629 4.22 -16.36 21.31
CA ASN A 629 4.42 -14.92 21.42
C ASN A 629 4.90 -14.22 20.14
N VAL A 630 4.55 -14.74 18.95
CA VAL A 630 4.79 -14.01 17.70
C VAL A 630 3.64 -13.04 17.47
N TYR A 631 3.96 -11.76 17.27
CA TYR A 631 2.98 -10.74 16.94
C TYR A 631 2.87 -10.54 15.43
N PHE A 632 1.65 -10.65 14.93
CA PHE A 632 1.30 -10.33 13.54
C PHE A 632 0.41 -9.11 13.57
N ASP A 633 0.89 -7.98 13.04
CA ASP A 633 0.06 -6.81 12.78
C ASP A 633 -1.00 -7.11 11.71
N GLU A 634 -1.93 -6.19 11.51
CA GLU A 634 -3.06 -6.33 10.60
C GLU A 634 -2.69 -6.85 9.20
N GLU A 635 -1.69 -6.24 8.54
CA GLU A 635 -1.26 -6.69 7.21
C GLU A 635 -0.73 -8.13 7.21
N ASN A 636 0.02 -8.52 8.26
CA ASN A 636 0.47 -9.89 8.38
C ASN A 636 -0.68 -10.87 8.64
N ARG A 637 -1.69 -10.46 9.43
CA ARG A 637 -2.90 -11.27 9.63
C ARG A 637 -3.69 -11.45 8.34
N ARG A 638 -3.76 -10.43 7.48
CA ARG A 638 -4.38 -10.55 6.14
C ARG A 638 -3.70 -11.63 5.29
N HIS A 639 -2.37 -11.70 5.30
CA HIS A 639 -1.64 -12.73 4.56
C HIS A 639 -1.77 -14.14 5.17
N LEU A 640 -1.80 -14.27 6.50
CA LEU A 640 -2.12 -15.56 7.13
C LEU A 640 -3.57 -16.00 6.84
N ASN A 641 -4.49 -15.05 6.67
CA ASN A 641 -5.87 -15.32 6.25
C ASN A 641 -5.93 -15.80 4.79
N SER A 642 -5.08 -15.28 3.89
CA SER A 642 -4.95 -15.86 2.54
C SER A 642 -4.56 -17.33 2.60
N ILE A 643 -3.61 -17.70 3.48
CA ILE A 643 -3.22 -19.11 3.69
C ILE A 643 -4.40 -19.92 4.28
N ARG A 644 -5.13 -19.39 5.26
CA ARG A 644 -6.34 -20.03 5.83
C ARG A 644 -7.39 -20.31 4.75
N LEU A 645 -7.64 -19.32 3.89
CA LEU A 645 -8.60 -19.43 2.79
C LEU A 645 -8.18 -20.51 1.79
N THR A 646 -6.89 -20.57 1.42
CA THR A 646 -6.36 -21.66 0.57
C THR A 646 -6.65 -23.04 1.17
N HIS A 647 -6.45 -23.22 2.47
CA HIS A 647 -6.78 -24.47 3.18
C HIS A 647 -8.28 -24.77 3.14
N ALA A 648 -9.14 -23.78 3.41
CA ALA A 648 -10.59 -23.94 3.38
C ALA A 648 -11.09 -24.32 1.98
N THR A 649 -10.65 -23.60 0.94
CA THR A 649 -11.01 -23.83 -0.46
C THR A 649 -10.58 -25.20 -0.94
N LEU A 650 -9.34 -25.61 -0.62
CA LEU A 650 -8.84 -26.95 -0.94
C LEU A 650 -9.65 -28.04 -0.23
N ALA A 651 -9.93 -27.87 1.06
CA ALA A 651 -10.71 -28.85 1.83
C ALA A 651 -12.14 -29.01 1.27
N LYS A 652 -12.82 -27.90 0.92
CA LYS A 652 -14.13 -27.94 0.25
C LYS A 652 -14.07 -28.71 -1.08
N SER A 653 -13.04 -28.46 -1.90
CA SER A 653 -12.82 -29.19 -3.15
C SER A 653 -12.57 -30.69 -2.94
N LEU A 654 -11.74 -31.06 -1.95
CA LEU A 654 -11.50 -32.46 -1.59
C LEU A 654 -12.78 -33.16 -1.13
N VAL A 655 -13.65 -32.48 -0.36
CA VAL A 655 -14.95 -33.04 0.02
C VAL A 655 -15.84 -33.27 -1.20
N ALA A 656 -15.85 -32.36 -2.18
CA ALA A 656 -16.60 -32.53 -3.43
C ALA A 656 -16.15 -33.77 -4.21
N TYR A 657 -14.85 -34.12 -4.14
CA TYR A 657 -14.29 -35.37 -4.69
C TYR A 657 -14.41 -36.58 -3.74
N ASN A 658 -15.25 -36.52 -2.71
CA ASN A 658 -15.42 -37.56 -1.69
C ASN A 658 -14.16 -37.93 -0.89
N MET A 659 -13.16 -37.03 -0.83
CA MET A 659 -11.89 -37.22 -0.12
C MET A 659 -11.90 -36.55 1.26
N LYS A 660 -12.89 -36.88 2.10
CA LYS A 660 -13.10 -36.24 3.41
C LYS A 660 -11.89 -36.37 4.36
N ASP A 661 -11.20 -37.51 4.35
CA ASP A 661 -10.01 -37.72 5.19
C ASP A 661 -8.86 -36.78 4.81
N SER A 662 -8.66 -36.54 3.52
CA SER A 662 -7.67 -35.58 3.03
C SER A 662 -8.07 -34.15 3.39
N ALA A 663 -9.36 -33.81 3.27
CA ALA A 663 -9.88 -32.51 3.68
C ALA A 663 -9.61 -32.22 5.16
N ARG A 664 -9.87 -33.20 6.05
CA ARG A 664 -9.56 -33.08 7.49
C ARG A 664 -8.07 -32.81 7.73
N LYS A 665 -7.18 -33.58 7.10
CA LYS A 665 -5.73 -33.40 7.24
C LYS A 665 -5.24 -32.02 6.79
N VAL A 666 -5.83 -31.44 5.74
CA VAL A 666 -5.51 -30.09 5.27
C VAL A 666 -5.88 -29.06 6.33
N LEU A 667 -7.09 -29.13 6.88
CA LEU A 667 -7.54 -28.20 7.92
C LEU A 667 -6.73 -28.35 9.22
N GLU A 668 -6.46 -29.58 9.66
CA GLU A 668 -5.60 -29.88 10.81
C GLU A 668 -4.16 -29.38 10.60
N LYS A 669 -3.64 -29.43 9.37
CA LYS A 669 -2.31 -28.90 9.05
C LYS A 669 -2.25 -27.39 9.29
N TYR A 670 -3.30 -26.64 8.93
CA TYR A 670 -3.39 -25.21 9.27
C TYR A 670 -3.48 -24.99 10.78
N ASP A 671 -4.38 -25.71 11.48
CA ASP A 671 -4.58 -25.56 12.94
C ASP A 671 -3.30 -25.81 13.74
N HIS A 672 -2.48 -26.78 13.33
CA HIS A 672 -1.17 -27.02 13.94
C HIS A 672 -0.09 -26.01 13.51
N GLY A 673 -0.21 -25.44 12.31
CA GLY A 673 0.74 -24.48 11.75
C GLY A 673 0.56 -23.04 12.27
N VAL A 674 -0.64 -22.71 12.76
CA VAL A 674 -1.03 -21.38 13.21
C VAL A 674 -1.66 -21.46 14.60
N SER A 675 -0.97 -20.95 15.62
CA SER A 675 -1.51 -20.95 16.99
C SER A 675 -2.64 -19.95 17.14
N GLU A 676 -3.76 -20.39 17.73
CA GLU A 676 -4.90 -19.52 18.09
C GLU A 676 -4.47 -18.36 19.01
N SER A 677 -3.41 -18.53 19.82
CA SER A 677 -2.89 -17.46 20.69
C SER A 677 -2.23 -16.31 19.92
N ASN A 678 -1.69 -16.59 18.74
CA ASN A 678 -1.03 -15.58 17.90
C ASN A 678 -1.99 -15.03 16.84
N MET A 679 -2.89 -15.89 16.35
CA MET A 679 -3.90 -15.54 15.37
C MET A 679 -5.19 -16.30 15.69
N PRO A 680 -6.08 -15.69 16.50
CA PRO A 680 -7.38 -16.27 16.81
C PRO A 680 -8.19 -16.56 15.54
N TYR A 681 -9.12 -17.52 15.62
CA TYR A 681 -10.11 -17.73 14.56
C TYR A 681 -11.12 -16.59 14.54
N GLY A 682 -11.69 -16.22 15.68
CA GLY A 682 -12.51 -15.02 15.82
C GLY A 682 -11.67 -13.80 16.15
N MET A 683 -11.74 -12.76 15.33
CA MET A 683 -11.02 -11.51 15.56
C MET A 683 -11.72 -10.34 14.88
N THR A 684 -11.89 -9.27 15.65
CA THR A 684 -12.36 -7.99 15.15
C THR A 684 -11.44 -7.48 14.05
N SER A 685 -12.02 -7.14 12.90
CA SER A 685 -11.33 -6.53 11.76
C SER A 685 -12.13 -5.34 11.26
N ASN A 686 -11.45 -4.39 10.61
CA ASN A 686 -12.13 -3.33 9.89
C ASN A 686 -12.85 -3.90 8.64
N ARG A 687 -13.72 -3.08 8.03
CA ARG A 687 -14.34 -3.34 6.71
C ARG A 687 -15.13 -4.66 6.63
N GLY A 688 -16.07 -4.87 7.55
CA GLY A 688 -17.08 -5.93 7.45
C GLY A 688 -16.58 -7.32 7.78
N ASN A 689 -15.93 -7.45 8.93
CA ASN A 689 -15.64 -8.77 9.52
C ASN A 689 -14.84 -9.71 8.62
N PHE A 690 -14.00 -9.19 7.73
CA PHE A 690 -13.24 -9.99 6.76
C PHE A 690 -12.47 -11.15 7.40
N HIS A 691 -11.84 -10.94 8.56
CA HIS A 691 -11.16 -12.01 9.29
C HIS A 691 -12.12 -13.14 9.71
N ASN A 692 -13.26 -12.76 10.28
CA ASN A 692 -14.28 -13.72 10.70
C ASN A 692 -14.90 -14.42 9.49
N SER A 693 -15.08 -13.74 8.36
CA SER A 693 -15.64 -14.31 7.13
C SER A 693 -14.79 -15.48 6.62
N ILE A 694 -13.46 -15.27 6.56
CA ILE A 694 -12.52 -16.33 6.18
C ILE A 694 -12.53 -17.48 7.20
N SER A 695 -12.66 -17.18 8.50
CA SER A 695 -12.82 -18.22 9.52
C SER A 695 -14.14 -18.97 9.40
N ALA A 696 -15.22 -18.33 8.95
CA ALA A 696 -16.50 -18.97 8.68
C ALA A 696 -16.39 -19.94 7.47
N ASP A 697 -15.66 -19.56 6.42
CA ASP A 697 -15.34 -20.48 5.31
C ASP A 697 -14.54 -21.70 5.78
N PHE A 698 -13.56 -21.48 6.65
CA PHE A 698 -12.77 -22.55 7.25
C PHE A 698 -13.62 -23.45 8.17
N LEU A 699 -14.55 -22.87 8.93
CA LEU A 699 -15.52 -23.59 9.74
C LEU A 699 -16.45 -24.46 8.90
N GLU A 700 -16.98 -23.92 7.80
CA GLU A 700 -17.83 -24.69 6.89
C GLU A 700 -17.06 -25.87 6.30
N ALA A 701 -15.82 -25.67 5.89
CA ALA A 701 -14.95 -26.76 5.43
C ALA A 701 -14.76 -27.84 6.52
N ALA A 702 -14.60 -27.44 7.79
CA ALA A 702 -14.52 -28.38 8.92
C ALA A 702 -15.81 -29.20 9.08
N TYR A 703 -16.98 -28.55 9.02
CA TYR A 703 -18.27 -29.26 9.04
C TYR A 703 -18.43 -30.23 7.87
N MET A 704 -18.11 -29.79 6.64
CA MET A 704 -18.23 -30.60 5.42
C MET A 704 -17.30 -31.83 5.43
N SER A 705 -16.09 -31.68 5.99
CA SER A 705 -15.11 -32.75 6.13
C SER A 705 -15.45 -33.74 7.26
N GLY A 706 -16.35 -33.36 8.17
CA GLY A 706 -16.75 -34.15 9.35
C GLY A 706 -15.84 -33.98 10.55
N ASP A 707 -14.92 -33.01 10.55
CA ASP A 707 -14.11 -32.67 11.73
C ASP A 707 -14.91 -31.76 12.69
N MET A 708 -15.78 -32.39 13.47
CA MET A 708 -16.65 -31.70 14.42
C MET A 708 -15.87 -31.09 15.60
N THR A 709 -14.66 -31.59 15.89
CA THR A 709 -13.81 -31.06 16.96
C THR A 709 -13.23 -29.72 16.56
N LEU A 710 -12.64 -29.65 15.36
CA LEU A 710 -12.14 -28.40 14.81
C LEU A 710 -13.28 -27.42 14.54
N ALA A 711 -14.42 -27.89 14.01
CA ALA A 711 -15.59 -27.04 13.82
C ALA A 711 -16.07 -26.39 15.13
N ALA A 712 -16.16 -27.16 16.22
CA ALA A 712 -16.55 -26.62 17.52
C ALA A 712 -15.53 -25.61 18.10
N LYS A 713 -14.24 -25.78 17.79
CA LYS A 713 -13.18 -24.83 18.17
C LYS A 713 -13.34 -23.50 17.43
N VAL A 714 -13.45 -23.56 16.10
CA VAL A 714 -13.56 -22.38 15.24
C VAL A 714 -14.88 -21.64 15.49
N ASP A 715 -16.03 -22.34 15.57
CA ASP A 715 -17.34 -21.76 15.89
C ASP A 715 -17.31 -20.95 17.18
N ARG A 716 -16.75 -21.52 18.25
CA ARG A 716 -16.66 -20.86 19.56
C ARG A 716 -15.88 -19.55 19.47
N SER A 717 -14.74 -19.57 18.78
CA SER A 717 -13.84 -18.44 18.64
C SER A 717 -14.51 -17.31 17.83
N VAL A 718 -15.04 -17.61 16.64
CA VAL A 718 -15.71 -16.64 15.76
C VAL A 718 -16.98 -16.08 16.42
N ARG A 719 -17.83 -16.94 16.97
CA ARG A 719 -19.07 -16.51 17.62
C ARG A 719 -18.81 -15.60 18.81
N LYS A 720 -17.81 -15.92 19.65
CA LYS A 720 -17.43 -15.07 20.78
C LYS A 720 -17.09 -13.65 20.32
N ASP A 721 -16.25 -13.52 19.29
CA ASP A 721 -15.85 -12.22 18.78
C ASP A 721 -17.05 -11.44 18.19
N LEU A 722 -17.88 -12.08 17.37
CA LEU A 722 -19.09 -11.47 16.80
C LEU A 722 -20.10 -11.03 17.88
N GLU A 723 -20.30 -11.83 18.93
CA GLU A 723 -21.15 -11.47 20.08
C GLU A 723 -20.59 -10.24 20.83
N GLN A 724 -19.27 -10.17 21.00
CA GLN A 724 -18.59 -9.02 21.61
C GLN A 724 -18.72 -7.77 20.75
N GLN A 725 -18.57 -7.87 19.43
CA GLN A 725 -18.77 -6.77 18.50
C GLN A 725 -20.21 -6.24 18.55
N MET A 726 -21.22 -7.11 18.49
CA MET A 726 -22.62 -6.68 18.62
C MET A 726 -22.90 -6.02 19.97
N SER A 727 -22.28 -6.51 21.05
CA SER A 727 -22.37 -5.86 22.36
C SER A 727 -21.74 -4.47 22.37
N TYR A 728 -20.59 -4.30 21.72
CA TYR A 728 -19.94 -3.02 21.55
C TYR A 728 -20.82 -2.04 20.77
N TYR A 729 -21.38 -2.44 19.62
CA TYR A 729 -22.23 -1.56 18.82
C TYR A 729 -23.52 -1.14 19.52
N ARG A 730 -24.11 -2.02 20.34
CA ARG A 730 -25.23 -1.64 21.23
C ARG A 730 -24.82 -0.54 22.21
N SER A 731 -23.60 -0.61 22.76
CA SER A 731 -23.10 0.38 23.73
C SER A 731 -22.86 1.78 23.12
N LEU A 732 -22.78 1.88 21.79
CA LEU A 732 -22.63 3.16 21.09
C LEU A 732 -23.96 3.86 20.80
N GLY A 733 -25.08 3.17 20.96
CA GLY A 733 -26.42 3.70 20.69
C GLY A 733 -26.99 4.49 21.87
N GLU A 734 -27.81 5.48 21.56
CA GLU A 734 -28.61 6.21 22.55
C GLU A 734 -29.94 5.48 22.82
N GLU A 735 -30.48 4.80 21.81
CA GLU A 735 -31.66 3.94 21.91
C GLU A 735 -31.27 2.49 22.21
N GLN A 736 -32.08 1.81 23.04
CA GLN A 736 -31.91 0.38 23.32
C GLN A 736 -32.48 -0.47 22.18
N LEU A 737 -31.76 -0.52 21.05
CA LEU A 737 -32.07 -1.43 19.94
C LEU A 737 -31.52 -2.83 20.23
N ASN A 738 -32.32 -3.85 19.92
CA ASN A 738 -31.81 -5.23 19.88
C ASN A 738 -30.94 -5.46 18.62
N ASN A 739 -30.27 -6.61 18.54
CA ASN A 739 -29.34 -6.91 17.43
C ASN A 739 -30.00 -6.88 16.06
N GLN A 740 -31.22 -7.42 15.95
CA GLN A 740 -31.95 -7.49 14.68
C GLN A 740 -32.42 -6.11 14.24
N GLU A 741 -32.98 -5.32 15.16
CA GLU A 741 -33.39 -3.93 14.90
C GLU A 741 -32.19 -3.08 14.44
N MET A 742 -31.06 -3.19 15.13
CA MET A 742 -29.85 -2.45 14.76
C MET A 742 -29.32 -2.85 13.39
N ALA A 743 -29.31 -4.15 13.07
CA ALA A 743 -28.91 -4.65 11.75
C ALA A 743 -29.86 -4.19 10.64
N MET A 744 -31.18 -4.13 10.90
CA MET A 744 -32.16 -3.58 9.96
C MET A 744 -31.94 -2.08 9.70
N GLN A 745 -31.65 -1.30 10.74
CA GLN A 745 -31.35 0.12 10.61
C GLN A 745 -30.02 0.34 9.86
N ALA A 746 -29.00 -0.46 10.16
CA ALA A 746 -27.73 -0.45 9.45
C ALA A 746 -27.91 -0.76 7.95
N ALA A 747 -28.72 -1.79 7.62
CA ALA A 747 -29.06 -2.11 6.25
C ALA A 747 -29.82 -0.97 5.55
N ALA A 748 -30.74 -0.29 6.25
CA ALA A 748 -31.45 0.86 5.69
C ALA A 748 -30.49 2.01 5.35
N ILE A 749 -29.53 2.32 6.22
CA ILE A 749 -28.48 3.32 6.00
C ILE A 749 -27.62 2.96 4.79
N LEU A 750 -27.14 1.72 4.71
CA LEU A 750 -26.31 1.25 3.58
C LEU A 750 -27.06 1.26 2.24
N ASN A 751 -28.40 1.27 2.27
CA ASN A 751 -29.26 1.37 1.09
C ASN A 751 -29.79 2.80 0.86
N ASN A 752 -29.23 3.82 1.51
CA ASN A 752 -29.65 5.23 1.41
C ASN A 752 -31.14 5.47 1.78
N LYS A 753 -31.72 4.63 2.65
CA LYS A 753 -33.12 4.74 3.10
C LYS A 753 -33.29 5.43 4.46
N GLY A 754 -32.23 6.09 4.95
CA GLY A 754 -32.17 6.66 6.29
C GLY A 754 -32.10 5.60 7.39
N GLY A 755 -31.91 6.02 8.64
CA GLY A 755 -31.94 5.12 9.80
C GLY A 755 -31.71 5.83 11.13
N ASN A 756 -32.13 5.18 12.21
CA ASN A 756 -32.11 5.72 13.59
C ASN A 756 -30.85 5.34 14.37
N LEU A 757 -29.76 4.98 13.69
CA LEU A 757 -28.48 4.76 14.37
C LEU A 757 -27.87 6.10 14.82
N SER A 758 -27.22 6.11 15.99
CA SER A 758 -26.41 7.26 16.41
C SER A 758 -25.25 7.48 15.45
N ASP A 759 -24.67 8.68 15.38
CA ASP A 759 -23.53 8.96 14.48
C ASP A 759 -22.35 8.01 14.73
N LYS A 760 -22.12 7.66 16.00
CA LYS A 760 -21.11 6.66 16.39
C LYS A 760 -21.42 5.27 15.80
N GLN A 761 -22.69 4.86 15.80
CA GLN A 761 -23.12 3.59 15.20
C GLN A 761 -23.11 3.61 13.67
N ARG A 762 -23.44 4.75 13.03
CA ARG A 762 -23.44 4.88 11.56
C ARG A 762 -22.09 4.54 10.95
N THR A 763 -20.99 4.96 11.59
CA THR A 763 -19.61 4.62 11.14
C THR A 763 -19.32 3.11 11.10
N PHE A 764 -20.13 2.31 11.80
CA PHE A 764 -20.04 0.85 11.85
C PHE A 764 -21.24 0.15 11.20
N ALA A 765 -22.08 0.82 10.39
CA ALA A 765 -23.27 0.21 9.79
C ALA A 765 -22.94 -1.10 9.05
N TYR A 766 -21.85 -1.11 8.28
CA TYR A 766 -21.40 -2.31 7.59
C TYR A 766 -20.94 -3.43 8.52
N ASP A 767 -20.20 -3.08 9.59
CA ASP A 767 -19.75 -4.05 10.58
C ASP A 767 -20.93 -4.61 11.40
N ILE A 768 -21.92 -3.79 11.75
CA ILE A 768 -23.15 -4.21 12.45
C ILE A 768 -23.92 -5.23 11.62
N LEU A 769 -24.19 -4.90 10.34
CA LEU A 769 -24.96 -5.76 9.45
C LEU A 769 -24.24 -7.09 9.23
N SER A 770 -22.95 -7.04 8.88
CA SER A 770 -22.15 -8.24 8.65
C SER A 770 -22.03 -9.11 9.91
N SER A 771 -21.82 -8.50 11.08
CA SER A 771 -21.73 -9.26 12.34
C SER A 771 -23.00 -10.04 12.63
N PHE A 772 -24.16 -9.40 12.44
CA PHE A 772 -25.46 -10.02 12.65
C PHE A 772 -25.72 -11.15 11.65
N GLN A 773 -25.52 -10.90 10.36
CA GLN A 773 -25.72 -11.92 9.31
C GLN A 773 -24.85 -13.16 9.54
N MET A 774 -23.61 -12.98 9.95
CA MET A 774 -22.72 -14.08 10.28
C MET A 774 -23.16 -14.87 11.51
N LEU A 775 -23.66 -14.21 12.55
CA LEU A 775 -24.21 -14.91 13.73
C LEU A 775 -25.41 -15.80 13.35
N GLU A 776 -26.31 -15.30 12.50
CA GLU A 776 -27.44 -16.08 11.99
C GLU A 776 -26.94 -17.28 11.17
N GLN A 777 -25.97 -17.08 10.27
CA GLN A 777 -25.39 -18.15 9.47
C GLN A 777 -24.72 -19.23 10.34
N LEU A 778 -23.95 -18.84 11.35
CA LEU A 778 -23.34 -19.79 12.30
C LEU A 778 -24.40 -20.57 13.08
N GLN A 779 -25.53 -19.94 13.40
CA GLN A 779 -26.67 -20.62 14.00
C GLN A 779 -27.30 -21.64 13.04
N GLU A 780 -27.55 -21.27 11.79
CA GLU A 780 -28.08 -22.17 10.76
C GLU A 780 -27.18 -23.38 10.53
N TRP A 781 -25.87 -23.16 10.37
CA TRP A 781 -24.90 -24.25 10.20
C TRP A 781 -24.88 -25.20 11.40
N ARG A 782 -24.92 -24.67 12.64
CA ARG A 782 -25.02 -25.53 13.83
C ARG A 782 -26.30 -26.38 13.83
N GLN A 783 -27.42 -25.89 13.30
CA GLN A 783 -28.63 -26.70 13.16
C GLN A 783 -28.48 -27.74 12.04
N ARG A 784 -27.91 -27.33 10.91
CA ARG A 784 -27.72 -28.18 9.71
C ARG A 784 -26.79 -29.36 9.96
N TYR A 785 -25.68 -29.13 10.68
CA TYR A 785 -24.64 -30.13 10.94
C TYR A 785 -24.77 -30.82 12.31
N LYS A 786 -25.93 -30.70 12.97
CA LYS A 786 -26.25 -31.51 14.17
C LYS A 786 -26.27 -33.00 13.84
N VAL A 787 -25.81 -33.81 14.79
CA VAL A 787 -25.91 -35.27 14.73
C VAL A 787 -27.39 -35.67 14.58
N GLY A 788 -27.76 -36.27 13.43
CA GLY A 788 -29.13 -36.66 13.09
C GLY A 788 -29.93 -35.67 12.22
N GLY A 789 -29.31 -34.60 11.68
CA GLY A 789 -29.94 -33.69 10.74
C GLY A 789 -30.22 -34.30 9.35
N PRO A 790 -31.09 -33.68 8.52
CA PRO A 790 -31.40 -34.15 7.16
C PRO A 790 -30.15 -34.20 6.27
N ALA A 791 -30.15 -35.12 5.29
CA ALA A 791 -29.03 -35.35 4.38
C ALA A 791 -28.56 -34.06 3.69
N VAL A 792 -27.24 -33.90 3.60
CA VAL A 792 -26.57 -32.69 3.11
C VAL A 792 -26.66 -32.61 1.58
N GLU A 793 -27.49 -31.71 1.05
CA GLU A 793 -27.29 -31.18 -0.30
C GLU A 793 -26.19 -30.10 -0.27
N LEU A 794 -25.14 -30.32 -1.06
CA LEU A 794 -24.09 -29.34 -1.34
C LEU A 794 -24.73 -28.14 -2.06
N ARG A 795 -25.00 -27.04 -1.35
CA ARG A 795 -25.21 -25.74 -2.02
C ARG A 795 -23.85 -25.11 -2.24
N SER A 796 -23.56 -24.78 -3.49
CA SER A 796 -22.30 -24.19 -3.97
C SER A 796 -22.22 -22.68 -3.76
N ASP A 797 -23.07 -22.11 -2.91
CA ASP A 797 -23.05 -20.67 -2.64
C ASP A 797 -21.88 -20.39 -1.70
N SER A 798 -20.68 -20.28 -2.28
CA SER A 798 -19.55 -19.61 -1.64
C SER A 798 -20.04 -18.30 -1.04
N LEU A 799 -19.56 -17.94 0.15
CA LEU A 799 -19.62 -16.56 0.62
C LEU A 799 -19.18 -15.67 -0.54
N GLN A 800 -20.12 -14.99 -1.21
CA GLN A 800 -19.74 -13.76 -1.84
C GLN A 800 -19.24 -12.93 -0.68
N ASN A 801 -17.97 -12.49 -0.74
CA ASN A 801 -17.55 -11.34 0.05
C ASN A 801 -18.74 -10.37 0.02
N PRO A 802 -19.29 -9.93 1.17
CA PRO A 802 -20.25 -8.86 1.11
C PRO A 802 -19.58 -7.78 0.28
N VAL A 803 -20.13 -7.59 -0.92
CA VAL A 803 -19.53 -6.71 -1.91
C VAL A 803 -19.61 -5.37 -1.21
N MET A 804 -18.47 -4.72 -0.97
CA MET A 804 -18.49 -3.29 -0.65
C MET A 804 -19.50 -2.69 -1.61
N PRO A 805 -20.52 -1.94 -1.14
CA PRO A 805 -21.53 -1.40 -2.03
C PRO A 805 -20.77 -0.84 -3.24
N PRO A 806 -21.12 -1.26 -4.47
CA PRO A 806 -20.46 -0.70 -5.64
C PRO A 806 -20.52 0.82 -5.46
N ALA A 807 -19.40 1.50 -5.74
CA ALA A 807 -19.45 2.95 -5.88
C ALA A 807 -20.71 3.28 -6.70
N PRO A 808 -21.54 4.25 -6.28
CA PRO A 808 -22.75 4.62 -7.01
C PRO A 808 -22.41 4.66 -8.49
N THR A 809 -23.06 3.79 -9.25
CA THR A 809 -22.85 3.67 -10.69
C THR A 809 -23.46 4.91 -11.33
N ASP A 810 -22.66 5.96 -11.48
CA ASP A 810 -22.93 7.00 -12.45
C ASP A 810 -22.04 6.75 -13.68
N SER A 811 -22.67 6.16 -14.69
CA SER A 811 -22.23 6.15 -16.09
C SER A 811 -22.62 7.48 -16.79
N PRO A 812 -22.16 7.78 -18.02
CA PRO A 812 -20.86 7.55 -18.65
C PRO A 812 -20.26 8.85 -19.24
N GLN A 813 -18.93 9.00 -19.23
CA GLN A 813 -18.14 9.51 -20.38
C GLN A 813 -16.66 9.22 -20.21
#